data_AF-C1GGT9-F1
#
_entry.id   AF-C1GGT9-F1
#
_cell.length_a   1.000
_cell.length_b   1.000
_cell.length_c   1.000
_cell.angle_alpha   90.00
_cell.angle_beta   90.00
_cell.angle_gamma   90.00
#
_symmetry.space_group_name_H-M   'P 1'
#
loop_
_entity.id
_entity.type
_entity.pdbx_description
1 polymer ?
#
loop_
_entity_poly.entity_id
_entity_poly.type
_entity_poly.pdbx_seq_one_letter_code
_entity_poly.pdbx_strand_id
1 'polypeptide(L)'
;METKRKLEPGTSEETSAGNGVKRHKKKNFPDAEPDSSPTSPSSSNTAKQRTKTQSRLQKLQKLTRKLLNHPEQIPEAPINGSAPGPDLLQSLTALNNSLSLSLSLSLSSSSPQTHNPQDPPSYYSQSPLDRLYTPSLHLHAQNILPPLPPVPDKSLQTAIFTHEGVNDPTNTTTTTASTEKNYERLELLGDAYIEIFATRLVWDTFPRLRAGRLSQIREMLVKNETLAEYATRYGLDRRLQVAAEIRRQAKTWTKVRGDLFEAYVAAVILSHPKRGVEMVEEWLTQLWIPRLEGVERERPVLRYKEELAKMVMDKGVRVRYVDEREGVQRKGGLQTFFVGVYLDGWGFRDVCLGTGTGMSKVIAGNEAARKALENPVAREAAERKRAFHAGDRKGSDTGHVVSIQSPFDVLTEKRHRTPLPSHQHNIAYRGISIPPPHHHHHPPPKPRQRDKPTYHTTMGLRMPIPCGVSLRRTIPYLYRPFSSSPTPSSKPELAYQIWPSLDNSTAIDEDRNPIVFMHGLFGSKQNNRSISKALAAKLRRRIWVVDLRNHGDSPHLSPHDYMSMSDDVEAFIQRFKLHKPALIGHSMGAKTAMTLALRSPQLISSLISVDNAPVSAKLSSQFVNYVKAMQEIERAGVTKQSEADKILERYEESLPIRQFLLTNLIRNPTSHILKFRLPLSTLASSLDELASFPYNPATAPADLKFEGPALFIRGTRSGYVKDSMLPAINRFFPRYQIVDVEAGHWVISENGVGFKDAVTEFLKDN
;
A
#
# COMPACT_ATOMS: atom_id res chain seq x y z
N MET A 1 -20.54 -63.76 -9.20
CA MET A 1 -21.41 -63.28 -8.11
C MET A 1 -21.79 -61.85 -8.49
N GLU A 2 -22.78 -61.58 -9.34
CA GLU A 2 -24.22 -61.97 -9.27
C GLU A 2 -24.81 -61.69 -7.88
N THR A 3 -25.92 -60.96 -7.74
CA THR A 3 -27.14 -60.80 -8.59
C THR A 3 -27.59 -59.32 -8.73
N LYS A 4 -28.18 -58.82 -9.85
CA LYS A 4 -29.58 -58.99 -10.37
C LYS A 4 -30.65 -58.63 -9.31
N ARG A 5 -31.77 -57.91 -9.51
CA ARG A 5 -32.54 -57.26 -10.63
C ARG A 5 -33.47 -56.19 -9.97
N LYS A 6 -34.12 -55.22 -10.64
CA LYS A 6 -35.29 -55.31 -11.56
C LYS A 6 -35.60 -53.96 -12.24
N LEU A 7 -36.34 -54.03 -13.35
CA LEU A 7 -36.89 -52.92 -14.16
C LEU A 7 -38.43 -52.94 -14.15
N GLU A 8 -39.05 -51.77 -14.36
CA GLU A 8 -40.26 -51.49 -15.19
C GLU A 8 -41.68 -52.01 -14.79
N PRO A 9 -42.79 -51.55 -15.45
CA PRO A 9 -43.01 -50.34 -16.30
C PRO A 9 -44.38 -49.59 -16.06
N GLY A 10 -44.66 -48.54 -16.87
CA GLY A 10 -46.01 -48.04 -17.21
C GLY A 10 -46.36 -46.63 -16.68
N THR A 11 -47.09 -45.73 -17.38
CA THR A 11 -47.76 -45.76 -18.71
C THR A 11 -47.81 -44.35 -19.35
N SER A 12 -48.18 -44.29 -20.64
CA SER A 12 -48.12 -43.15 -21.58
C SER A 12 -49.45 -42.40 -21.82
N GLU A 13 -49.37 -41.14 -22.26
CA GLU A 13 -50.22 -40.45 -23.28
C GLU A 13 -49.63 -39.02 -23.49
N GLU A 14 -48.99 -38.71 -24.64
CA GLU A 14 -49.54 -38.03 -25.84
C GLU A 14 -50.27 -36.70 -25.57
N THR A 15 -49.95 -35.58 -26.24
CA THR A 15 -50.21 -35.36 -27.69
C THR A 15 -49.34 -34.28 -28.36
N SER A 16 -48.93 -34.55 -29.62
CA SER A 16 -48.57 -33.60 -30.72
C SER A 16 -47.47 -32.53 -30.50
N ALA A 17 -46.66 -32.02 -31.43
CA ALA A 17 -46.30 -32.20 -32.85
C ALA A 17 -45.62 -30.84 -33.23
N GLY A 18 -44.70 -30.68 -34.20
CA GLY A 18 -44.05 -31.59 -35.13
C GLY A 18 -42.81 -30.92 -35.77
N ASN A 19 -42.11 -31.65 -36.64
CA ASN A 19 -40.78 -31.28 -37.15
C ASN A 19 -40.75 -30.23 -38.29
N GLY A 20 -40.03 -29.12 -38.07
CA GLY A 20 -38.84 -28.75 -38.87
C GLY A 20 -38.94 -28.16 -40.29
N VAL A 21 -37.75 -27.82 -40.80
CA VAL A 21 -37.33 -27.67 -42.23
C VAL A 21 -37.37 -26.26 -42.89
N LYS A 22 -36.16 -25.67 -42.99
CA LYS A 22 -35.59 -24.81 -44.08
C LYS A 22 -36.31 -23.50 -44.50
N ARG A 23 -35.55 -22.39 -44.48
CA ARG A 23 -34.87 -21.79 -45.67
C ARG A 23 -34.28 -20.41 -45.34
N HIS A 24 -33.06 -20.13 -45.82
CA HIS A 24 -32.68 -19.03 -46.74
C HIS A 24 -31.15 -19.01 -46.91
N LYS A 25 -30.63 -19.63 -47.98
CA LYS A 25 -30.16 -18.98 -49.23
C LYS A 25 -28.90 -18.10 -49.06
N LYS A 26 -27.74 -18.70 -49.41
CA LYS A 26 -26.48 -17.99 -49.71
C LYS A 26 -26.65 -17.03 -50.89
N LYS A 27 -25.84 -15.97 -50.92
CA LYS A 27 -25.23 -15.42 -52.15
C LYS A 27 -23.72 -15.34 -51.91
N ASN A 28 -22.94 -15.77 -52.90
CA ASN A 28 -21.46 -15.74 -52.90
C ASN A 28 -20.95 -14.36 -53.36
N PHE A 29 -19.69 -14.05 -53.06
CA PHE A 29 -18.67 -13.48 -53.97
C PHE A 29 -17.28 -13.57 -53.28
N PRO A 30 -16.13 -13.40 -53.97
CA PRO A 30 -15.09 -14.45 -53.98
C PRO A 30 -13.77 -14.07 -53.31
N ASP A 31 -12.77 -14.96 -53.44
CA ASP A 31 -11.48 -14.97 -52.77
C ASP A 31 -10.52 -13.82 -53.11
N ALA A 32 -9.69 -13.43 -52.13
CA ALA A 32 -8.39 -12.78 -52.31
C ALA A 32 -7.53 -12.95 -51.03
N GLU A 33 -6.29 -13.45 -51.18
CA GLU A 33 -5.22 -13.30 -50.19
C GLU A 33 -4.39 -12.00 -50.46
N PRO A 34 -3.25 -11.72 -49.80
CA PRO A 34 -3.20 -11.19 -48.43
C PRO A 34 -2.27 -9.96 -48.29
N ASP A 35 -2.58 -8.96 -47.43
CA ASP A 35 -1.51 -8.20 -46.73
C ASP A 35 -1.94 -7.32 -45.54
N SER A 36 -0.98 -7.12 -44.62
CA SER A 36 -0.71 -5.93 -43.79
C SER A 36 -1.69 -5.42 -42.71
N SER A 37 -1.23 -5.53 -41.45
CA SER A 37 -1.41 -4.60 -40.31
C SER A 37 -2.82 -4.17 -39.81
N PRO A 38 -3.09 -4.18 -38.48
CA PRO A 38 -4.39 -3.80 -37.94
C PRO A 38 -4.57 -2.28 -37.75
N THR A 39 -5.59 -1.70 -38.41
CA THR A 39 -6.09 -0.34 -38.17
C THR A 39 -7.43 -0.31 -37.40
N SER A 40 -7.72 0.83 -36.77
CA SER A 40 -8.83 1.12 -35.85
C SER A 40 -10.26 0.82 -36.38
N PRO A 41 -11.25 0.56 -35.49
CA PRO A 41 -12.63 0.26 -35.88
C PRO A 41 -13.43 1.48 -36.39
N SER A 42 -14.40 1.23 -37.27
CA SER A 42 -15.06 2.26 -38.11
C SER A 42 -16.41 2.80 -37.57
N SER A 43 -16.82 3.94 -38.11
CA SER A 43 -17.85 4.86 -37.58
C SER A 43 -19.32 4.50 -37.86
N SER A 44 -19.63 3.36 -38.48
CA SER A 44 -21.00 3.07 -38.95
C SER A 44 -21.94 2.46 -37.89
N ASN A 45 -21.41 1.71 -36.91
CA ASN A 45 -22.21 1.10 -35.85
C ASN A 45 -22.76 2.13 -34.85
N THR A 46 -22.01 3.19 -34.55
CA THR A 46 -22.42 4.26 -33.62
C THR A 46 -23.63 5.04 -34.13
N ALA A 47 -23.79 5.22 -35.45
CA ALA A 47 -24.93 5.90 -36.05
C ALA A 47 -26.26 5.13 -35.83
N LYS A 48 -26.28 3.81 -36.09
CA LYS A 48 -27.46 2.95 -35.85
C LYS A 48 -27.83 2.83 -34.36
N GLN A 49 -26.84 2.95 -33.48
CA GLN A 49 -27.06 2.91 -32.03
C GLN A 49 -27.64 4.24 -31.51
N ARG A 50 -27.18 5.39 -32.04
CA ARG A 50 -27.71 6.73 -31.70
C ARG A 50 -29.20 6.88 -32.03
N THR A 51 -29.65 6.48 -33.22
CA THR A 51 -31.07 6.60 -33.62
C THR A 51 -32.01 5.76 -32.75
N LYS A 52 -31.58 4.55 -32.35
CA LYS A 52 -32.34 3.68 -31.43
C LYS A 52 -32.47 4.29 -30.03
N THR A 53 -31.45 4.99 -29.55
CA THR A 53 -31.47 5.71 -28.26
C THR A 53 -32.40 6.93 -28.31
N GLN A 54 -32.33 7.72 -29.38
CA GLN A 54 -33.19 8.91 -29.57
C GLN A 54 -34.68 8.54 -29.60
N SER A 55 -35.05 7.46 -30.31
CA SER A 55 -36.42 6.92 -30.33
C SER A 55 -36.92 6.49 -28.93
N ARG A 56 -36.03 5.94 -28.09
CA ARG A 56 -36.35 5.59 -26.70
C ARG A 56 -36.57 6.82 -25.82
N LEU A 57 -35.73 7.87 -25.97
CA LEU A 57 -35.93 9.14 -25.26
C LEU A 57 -37.27 9.80 -25.60
N GLN A 58 -37.65 9.84 -26.88
CA GLN A 58 -38.93 10.40 -27.33
C GLN A 58 -40.13 9.65 -26.73
N LYS A 59 -40.07 8.30 -26.65
CA LYS A 59 -41.10 7.51 -25.98
C LYS A 59 -41.19 7.80 -24.48
N LEU A 60 -40.04 7.92 -23.80
CA LEU A 60 -39.98 8.26 -22.38
C LEU A 60 -40.56 9.66 -22.11
N GLN A 61 -40.17 10.68 -22.88
CA GLN A 61 -40.71 12.03 -22.78
C GLN A 61 -42.23 12.07 -22.99
N LYS A 62 -42.76 11.30 -23.95
CA LYS A 62 -44.21 11.19 -24.19
C LYS A 62 -44.94 10.55 -23.00
N LEU A 63 -44.34 9.56 -22.33
CA LEU A 63 -44.86 8.97 -21.09
C LEU A 63 -44.83 9.96 -19.92
N THR A 64 -43.71 10.65 -19.69
CA THR A 64 -43.59 11.67 -18.64
C THR A 64 -44.61 12.79 -18.81
N ARG A 65 -44.84 13.27 -20.04
CA ARG A 65 -45.89 14.26 -20.34
C ARG A 65 -47.30 13.72 -20.15
N LYS A 66 -47.56 12.44 -20.48
CA LYS A 66 -48.85 11.82 -20.22
C LYS A 66 -49.16 11.78 -18.71
N LEU A 67 -48.17 11.48 -17.87
CA LEU A 67 -48.31 11.47 -16.42
C LEU A 67 -48.45 12.88 -15.82
N LEU A 68 -47.76 13.89 -16.37
CA LEU A 68 -47.93 15.30 -15.96
C LEU A 68 -49.31 15.87 -16.33
N ASN A 69 -49.87 15.46 -17.46
CA ASN A 69 -51.18 15.91 -17.93
C ASN A 69 -52.36 15.10 -17.36
N HIS A 70 -52.07 13.94 -16.75
CA HIS A 70 -53.04 13.07 -16.09
C HIS A 70 -52.50 12.57 -14.74
N PRO A 71 -52.26 13.46 -13.76
CA PRO A 71 -51.78 13.07 -12.43
C PRO A 71 -52.72 12.07 -11.73
N GLU A 72 -54.01 12.06 -12.08
CA GLU A 72 -55.02 11.10 -11.63
C GLU A 72 -54.82 9.65 -12.12
N GLN A 73 -53.92 9.42 -13.09
CA GLN A 73 -53.57 8.06 -13.57
C GLN A 73 -52.37 7.46 -12.81
N ILE A 74 -51.84 8.15 -11.80
CA ILE A 74 -50.75 7.66 -10.96
C ILE A 74 -51.37 6.81 -9.83
N PRO A 75 -51.02 5.53 -9.67
CA PRO A 75 -51.63 4.68 -8.64
C PRO A 75 -51.36 5.22 -7.24
N GLU A 76 -52.42 5.54 -6.50
CA GLU A 76 -52.34 5.89 -5.08
C GLU A 76 -51.86 4.67 -4.28
N ALA A 77 -50.69 4.79 -3.64
CA ALA A 77 -50.33 3.92 -2.52
C ALA A 77 -50.93 4.53 -1.24
N PRO A 78 -51.88 3.85 -0.56
CA PRO A 78 -52.64 4.48 0.51
C PRO A 78 -51.82 4.59 1.80
N ILE A 79 -51.33 5.80 2.09
CA ILE A 79 -51.08 6.24 3.46
C ILE A 79 -51.81 7.59 3.62
N ASN A 80 -53.01 7.52 4.20
CA ASN A 80 -53.78 8.66 4.72
C ASN A 80 -54.07 9.82 3.74
N GLY A 81 -54.90 9.53 2.73
CA GLY A 81 -55.96 10.44 2.25
C GLY A 81 -55.56 11.89 1.93
N SER A 82 -54.37 12.11 1.37
CA SER A 82 -53.88 13.43 0.97
C SER A 82 -53.46 13.42 -0.50
N ALA A 83 -53.77 14.51 -1.21
CA ALA A 83 -53.52 14.66 -2.64
C ALA A 83 -52.02 14.44 -2.99
N PRO A 84 -51.69 14.00 -4.22
CA PRO A 84 -50.32 13.66 -4.62
C PRO A 84 -49.32 14.76 -4.27
N GLY A 85 -48.32 14.40 -3.45
CA GLY A 85 -47.40 15.35 -2.85
C GLY A 85 -46.56 16.14 -3.87
N PRO A 86 -46.21 17.41 -3.55
CA PRO A 86 -45.55 18.31 -4.49
C PRO A 86 -44.24 17.76 -5.07
N ASP A 87 -43.50 16.97 -4.30
CA ASP A 87 -42.22 16.36 -4.72
C ASP A 87 -42.33 15.48 -5.98
N LEU A 88 -43.43 14.74 -6.15
CA LEU A 88 -43.58 13.84 -7.29
C LEU A 88 -43.86 14.62 -8.58
N LEU A 89 -44.70 15.65 -8.50
CA LEU A 89 -45.01 16.54 -9.62
C LEU A 89 -43.78 17.40 -9.99
N GLN A 90 -43.03 17.87 -8.98
CA GLN A 90 -41.78 18.59 -9.17
C GLN A 90 -40.71 17.71 -9.83
N SER A 91 -40.59 16.44 -9.40
CA SER A 91 -39.67 15.46 -9.99
C SER A 91 -40.03 15.12 -11.44
N LEU A 92 -41.32 14.88 -11.74
CA LEU A 92 -41.78 14.64 -13.12
C LEU A 92 -41.58 15.87 -14.01
N THR A 93 -41.76 17.07 -13.48
CA THR A 93 -41.54 18.34 -14.20
C THR A 93 -40.05 18.52 -14.51
N ALA A 94 -39.17 18.32 -13.53
CA ALA A 94 -37.71 18.36 -13.73
C ALA A 94 -37.24 17.33 -14.78
N LEU A 95 -37.78 16.11 -14.73
CA LEU A 95 -37.50 15.06 -15.71
C LEU A 95 -37.97 15.44 -17.13
N ASN A 96 -39.19 15.97 -17.29
CA ASN A 96 -39.70 16.43 -18.58
C ASN A 96 -38.87 17.60 -19.16
N ASN A 97 -38.40 18.53 -18.31
CA ASN A 97 -37.54 19.63 -18.74
C ASN A 97 -36.18 19.12 -19.24
N SER A 98 -35.55 18.20 -18.50
CA SER A 98 -34.26 17.59 -18.88
C SER A 98 -34.37 16.72 -20.14
N LEU A 99 -35.46 15.96 -20.30
CA LEU A 99 -35.77 15.21 -21.54
C LEU A 99 -36.05 16.15 -22.73
N SER A 100 -36.60 17.34 -22.48
CA SER A 100 -36.85 18.33 -23.53
C SER A 100 -35.56 19.02 -24.00
N LEU A 101 -34.63 19.36 -23.09
CA LEU A 101 -33.30 19.86 -23.45
C LEU A 101 -32.47 18.85 -24.23
N SER A 102 -32.43 17.59 -23.79
CA SER A 102 -31.64 16.54 -24.44
C SER A 102 -32.17 16.19 -25.84
N LEU A 103 -33.49 16.30 -26.08
CA LEU A 103 -34.06 16.10 -27.41
C LEU A 103 -33.89 17.31 -28.33
N SER A 104 -33.95 18.56 -27.84
CA SER A 104 -33.67 19.74 -28.68
C SER A 104 -32.21 19.78 -29.14
N LEU A 105 -31.25 19.47 -28.25
CA LEU A 105 -29.83 19.33 -28.59
C LEU A 105 -29.53 18.19 -29.59
N SER A 106 -30.44 17.21 -29.73
CA SER A 106 -30.30 16.13 -30.71
C SER A 106 -30.75 16.49 -32.13
N LEU A 107 -31.47 17.61 -32.29
CA LEU A 107 -32.05 18.07 -33.56
C LEU A 107 -31.23 19.20 -34.21
N SER A 108 -30.32 19.84 -33.46
CA SER A 108 -29.52 20.98 -33.93
C SER A 108 -28.18 20.60 -34.59
N SER A 109 -27.86 19.31 -34.77
CA SER A 109 -26.57 18.85 -35.27
C SER A 109 -26.35 18.98 -36.79
N SER A 110 -27.05 19.90 -37.48
CA SER A 110 -26.94 20.11 -38.92
C SER A 110 -27.12 21.56 -39.37
N SER A 111 -26.35 22.48 -38.79
CA SER A 111 -25.87 23.70 -39.47
C SER A 111 -24.69 24.33 -38.70
N PRO A 112 -23.72 24.96 -39.40
CA PRO A 112 -22.59 25.60 -38.73
C PRO A 112 -23.04 26.93 -38.13
N GLN A 113 -23.30 26.97 -36.82
CA GLN A 113 -23.57 28.23 -36.13
C GLN A 113 -22.28 28.92 -35.69
N THR A 114 -22.17 30.17 -36.10
CA THR A 114 -21.23 31.18 -35.61
C THR A 114 -21.32 31.31 -34.08
N HIS A 115 -20.19 31.14 -33.38
CA HIS A 115 -20.13 31.40 -31.94
C HIS A 115 -20.45 32.87 -31.64
N ASN A 116 -21.39 33.11 -30.73
CA ASN A 116 -21.55 34.41 -30.09
C ASN A 116 -20.39 34.59 -29.08
N PRO A 117 -19.53 35.64 -29.16
CA PRO A 117 -18.26 35.66 -28.43
C PRO A 117 -18.30 35.92 -26.91
N GLN A 118 -19.48 35.91 -26.26
CA GLN A 118 -19.64 36.47 -24.90
C GLN A 118 -20.00 35.50 -23.77
N ASP A 119 -20.35 34.24 -24.04
CA ASP A 119 -20.46 33.23 -22.97
C ASP A 119 -19.09 32.56 -22.75
N PRO A 120 -18.39 32.82 -21.62
CA PRO A 120 -17.13 32.15 -21.36
C PRO A 120 -17.35 30.64 -21.18
N PRO A 121 -16.40 29.80 -21.64
CA PRO A 121 -16.48 28.36 -21.40
C PRO A 121 -16.56 28.10 -19.89
N SER A 122 -17.41 27.15 -19.49
CA SER A 122 -17.60 26.79 -18.08
C SER A 122 -16.23 26.51 -17.44
N TYR A 123 -15.96 27.07 -16.26
CA TYR A 123 -14.69 26.93 -15.55
C TYR A 123 -14.18 25.48 -15.43
N TYR A 124 -15.09 24.51 -15.34
CA TYR A 124 -14.76 23.08 -15.27
C TYR A 124 -14.55 22.38 -16.62
N SER A 125 -14.77 23.07 -17.75
CA SER A 125 -14.72 22.49 -19.11
C SER A 125 -13.34 22.53 -19.79
N GLN A 126 -12.35 23.17 -19.18
CA GLN A 126 -10.97 23.29 -19.66
C GLN A 126 -9.99 22.77 -18.61
N SER A 127 -8.76 22.41 -19.01
CA SER A 127 -7.68 22.10 -18.06
C SER A 127 -7.19 23.37 -17.35
N PRO A 128 -6.66 23.29 -16.11
CA PRO A 128 -5.91 24.40 -15.49
C PRO A 128 -4.75 24.89 -16.34
N LEU A 129 -4.11 24.03 -17.15
CA LEU A 129 -3.06 24.44 -18.09
C LEU A 129 -3.62 25.25 -19.27
N ASP A 130 -4.76 24.84 -19.83
CA ASP A 130 -5.38 25.49 -20.99
C ASP A 130 -5.88 26.91 -20.68
N ARG A 131 -6.09 27.24 -19.40
CA ARG A 131 -6.50 28.57 -18.92
C ARG A 131 -5.35 29.59 -18.83
N LEU A 132 -4.09 29.17 -19.00
CA LEU A 132 -2.94 30.06 -18.81
C LEU A 132 -2.71 30.98 -20.01
N TYR A 133 -2.67 32.28 -19.75
CA TYR A 133 -2.37 33.29 -20.77
C TYR A 133 -0.85 33.46 -21.01
N THR A 134 -0.48 33.91 -22.20
CA THR A 134 0.91 34.17 -22.62
C THR A 134 1.76 35.01 -21.64
N PRO A 135 1.24 36.03 -20.93
CA PRO A 135 2.01 36.77 -19.92
C PRO A 135 2.40 35.91 -18.70
N SER A 136 1.53 34.99 -18.26
CA SER A 136 1.82 34.04 -17.19
C SER A 136 2.94 33.06 -17.58
N LEU A 137 2.97 32.64 -18.84
CA LEU A 137 4.04 31.81 -19.39
C LEU A 137 5.39 32.56 -19.48
N HIS A 138 5.38 33.89 -19.65
CA HIS A 138 6.61 34.70 -19.64
C HIS A 138 7.19 34.87 -18.23
N LEU A 139 6.36 35.05 -17.20
CA LEU A 139 6.80 35.09 -15.79
C LEU A 139 7.53 33.80 -15.39
N HIS A 140 6.94 32.65 -15.79
CA HIS A 140 7.53 31.32 -15.60
C HIS A 140 8.91 31.19 -16.28
N ALA A 141 9.03 31.59 -17.57
CA ALA A 141 10.29 31.53 -18.30
C ALA A 141 11.43 32.37 -17.68
N GLN A 142 11.09 33.39 -16.87
CA GLN A 142 12.05 34.25 -16.17
C GLN A 142 12.32 33.79 -14.72
N ASN A 143 11.71 32.70 -14.27
CA ASN A 143 11.83 32.15 -12.91
C ASN A 143 11.35 33.12 -11.80
N ILE A 144 10.45 34.04 -12.17
CA ILE A 144 9.85 35.06 -11.28
C ILE A 144 8.58 34.47 -10.67
N LEU A 145 8.32 34.76 -9.38
CA LEU A 145 7.08 34.35 -8.73
C LEU A 145 5.88 35.07 -9.38
N PRO A 146 4.76 34.37 -9.65
CA PRO A 146 3.54 35.04 -10.08
C PRO A 146 3.05 36.03 -8.99
N PRO A 147 2.35 37.10 -9.36
CA PRO A 147 1.87 38.10 -8.41
C PRO A 147 0.98 37.44 -7.35
N LEU A 148 1.19 37.81 -6.09
CA LEU A 148 0.41 37.30 -4.95
C LEU A 148 -1.03 37.83 -5.04
N PRO A 149 -2.07 36.97 -5.08
CA PRO A 149 -3.45 37.41 -5.14
C PRO A 149 -3.84 38.23 -3.91
N PRO A 150 -4.51 39.38 -4.06
CA PRO A 150 -4.88 40.21 -2.92
C PRO A 150 -5.95 39.54 -2.04
N VAL A 151 -6.02 39.94 -0.77
CA VAL A 151 -7.13 39.62 0.15
C VAL A 151 -7.75 40.95 0.58
N PRO A 152 -8.78 41.49 -0.10
CA PRO A 152 -9.34 42.81 0.22
C PRO A 152 -10.06 42.86 1.58
N ASP A 153 -10.53 41.72 2.10
CA ASP A 153 -11.21 41.64 3.39
C ASP A 153 -10.21 41.82 4.55
N LYS A 154 -10.39 42.90 5.32
CA LYS A 154 -9.53 43.24 6.47
C LYS A 154 -9.65 42.25 7.63
N SER A 155 -10.80 41.61 7.80
CA SER A 155 -10.98 40.60 8.85
C SER A 155 -10.22 39.33 8.51
N LEU A 156 -10.32 38.85 7.26
CA LEU A 156 -9.55 37.71 6.78
C LEU A 156 -8.03 38.02 6.79
N GLN A 157 -7.61 39.22 6.40
CA GLN A 157 -6.21 39.65 6.55
C GLN A 157 -5.73 39.60 8.01
N THR A 158 -6.59 39.89 8.98
CA THR A 158 -6.20 39.88 10.40
C THR A 158 -6.11 38.43 10.91
N ALA A 159 -7.08 37.58 10.53
CA ALA A 159 -7.12 36.17 10.90
C ALA A 159 -5.92 35.36 10.37
N ILE A 160 -5.57 35.48 9.08
CA ILE A 160 -4.46 34.72 8.47
C ILE A 160 -3.09 35.01 9.11
N PHE A 161 -2.88 36.22 9.63
CA PHE A 161 -1.60 36.61 10.27
C PHE A 161 -1.64 36.50 11.80
N THR A 162 -2.60 35.76 12.38
CA THR A 162 -2.73 35.55 13.83
C THR A 162 -2.68 34.06 14.17
N HIS A 163 -1.62 33.63 14.86
CA HIS A 163 -1.44 32.26 15.36
C HIS A 163 -2.30 32.00 16.62
N GLU A 164 -2.83 30.79 16.79
CA GLU A 164 -3.69 30.39 17.94
C GLU A 164 -3.14 30.81 19.31
N GLY A 165 -1.88 30.47 19.61
CA GLY A 165 -1.16 30.84 20.84
C GLY A 165 -0.81 32.33 21.02
N VAL A 166 -1.43 33.26 20.29
CA VAL A 166 -1.29 34.73 20.49
C VAL A 166 -2.49 35.33 21.25
N ASN A 167 -3.56 34.56 21.47
CA ASN A 167 -4.75 35.06 22.16
C ASN A 167 -4.50 35.40 23.64
N ASP A 168 -4.69 36.68 23.97
CA ASP A 168 -4.68 37.22 25.33
C ASP A 168 -5.94 36.78 26.12
N PRO A 169 -5.81 36.15 27.30
CA PRO A 169 -6.96 35.73 28.11
C PRO A 169 -7.87 36.86 28.62
N THR A 170 -7.45 38.12 28.55
CA THR A 170 -8.12 39.23 29.25
C THR A 170 -9.15 39.99 28.42
N ASN A 171 -9.10 39.92 27.09
CA ASN A 171 -9.86 40.83 26.23
C ASN A 171 -11.25 40.29 25.85
N THR A 172 -12.16 40.24 26.82
CA THR A 172 -13.52 39.65 26.68
C THR A 172 -14.59 40.67 26.25
N THR A 173 -14.23 41.73 25.52
CA THR A 173 -15.23 42.66 24.94
C THR A 173 -14.74 43.30 23.64
N THR A 174 -15.41 43.02 22.52
CA THR A 174 -16.08 44.03 21.65
C THR A 174 -16.52 43.39 20.32
N THR A 175 -17.78 43.63 19.99
CA THR A 175 -18.50 43.24 18.78
C THR A 175 -17.85 43.75 17.49
N THR A 176 -17.57 42.89 16.51
CA THR A 176 -17.69 43.18 15.06
C THR A 176 -17.52 41.91 14.19
N ALA A 177 -18.65 41.36 13.71
CA ALA A 177 -18.89 40.65 12.43
C ALA A 177 -17.89 39.65 11.78
N SER A 178 -16.73 39.31 12.36
CA SER A 178 -15.79 38.33 11.78
C SER A 178 -15.79 37.01 12.54
N THR A 179 -16.12 35.92 11.83
CA THR A 179 -16.22 34.56 12.39
C THR A 179 -14.86 33.90 12.65
N GLU A 180 -13.79 34.42 12.06
CA GLU A 180 -12.43 33.87 12.13
C GLU A 180 -11.54 34.79 12.99
N LYS A 181 -10.94 34.24 14.06
CA LYS A 181 -10.04 34.98 14.97
C LYS A 181 -8.55 34.69 14.74
N ASN A 182 -8.25 33.54 14.16
CA ASN A 182 -6.92 33.03 13.86
C ASN A 182 -6.97 32.28 12.51
N TYR A 183 -5.85 31.72 12.08
CA TYR A 183 -5.79 31.07 10.78
C TYR A 183 -6.33 29.63 10.71
N GLU A 184 -6.62 28.95 11.84
CA GLU A 184 -6.86 27.49 11.89
C GLU A 184 -8.02 27.00 10.99
N ARG A 185 -9.14 27.74 10.97
CA ARG A 185 -10.30 27.37 10.12
C ARG A 185 -10.06 27.70 8.64
N LEU A 186 -9.13 28.61 8.37
CA LEU A 186 -8.68 28.96 7.02
C LEU A 186 -7.63 27.95 6.52
N GLU A 187 -6.72 27.47 7.39
CA GLU A 187 -5.79 26.34 7.14
C GLU A 187 -6.58 25.12 6.64
N LEU A 188 -7.56 24.66 7.43
CA LEU A 188 -8.39 23.50 7.09
C LEU A 188 -9.14 23.64 5.75
N LEU A 189 -9.64 24.84 5.43
CA LEU A 189 -10.31 25.09 4.15
C LEU A 189 -9.29 25.19 2.99
N GLY A 190 -8.12 25.73 3.27
CA GLY A 190 -7.03 25.97 2.32
C GLY A 190 -6.38 24.68 1.83
N ASP A 191 -6.06 23.78 2.76
CA ASP A 191 -5.57 22.42 2.48
C ASP A 191 -6.50 21.71 1.49
N ALA A 192 -7.80 21.68 1.76
CA ALA A 192 -8.79 21.05 0.88
C ALA A 192 -8.80 21.63 -0.54
N TYR A 193 -8.65 22.94 -0.70
CA TYR A 193 -8.54 23.58 -2.02
C TYR A 193 -7.21 23.27 -2.71
N ILE A 194 -6.09 23.35 -1.98
CA ILE A 194 -4.74 23.02 -2.48
C ILE A 194 -4.68 21.57 -2.97
N GLU A 195 -5.21 20.62 -2.21
CA GLU A 195 -5.31 19.21 -2.58
C GLU A 195 -6.13 18.99 -3.87
N ILE A 196 -7.28 19.67 -4.02
CA ILE A 196 -8.11 19.59 -5.24
C ILE A 196 -7.36 20.17 -6.45
N PHE A 197 -6.80 21.38 -6.32
CA PHE A 197 -6.11 22.06 -7.42
C PHE A 197 -4.84 21.31 -7.84
N ALA A 198 -4.02 20.86 -6.89
CA ALA A 198 -2.85 20.05 -7.18
C ALA A 198 -3.22 18.71 -7.84
N THR A 199 -4.29 18.06 -7.38
CA THR A 199 -4.78 16.80 -7.99
C THR A 199 -5.23 17.02 -9.43
N ARG A 200 -6.03 18.07 -9.71
CA ARG A 200 -6.48 18.39 -11.08
C ARG A 200 -5.32 18.71 -12.00
N LEU A 201 -4.42 19.59 -11.58
CA LEU A 201 -3.24 19.97 -12.38
C LEU A 201 -2.38 18.75 -12.72
N VAL A 202 -2.07 17.91 -11.72
CA VAL A 202 -1.21 16.72 -11.91
C VAL A 202 -1.89 15.65 -12.77
N TRP A 203 -3.21 15.47 -12.64
CA TRP A 203 -4.00 14.57 -13.48
C TRP A 203 -3.97 14.97 -14.95
N ASP A 204 -4.23 16.25 -15.24
CA ASP A 204 -4.28 16.79 -16.59
C ASP A 204 -2.88 16.89 -17.24
N THR A 205 -1.85 17.25 -16.47
CA THR A 205 -0.46 17.35 -16.95
C THR A 205 0.10 15.96 -17.33
N PHE A 206 -0.34 14.89 -16.64
CA PHE A 206 0.27 13.57 -16.75
C PHE A 206 -0.73 12.42 -16.99
N PRO A 207 -1.58 12.47 -18.04
CA PRO A 207 -2.68 11.53 -18.26
C PRO A 207 -2.27 10.08 -18.54
N ARG A 208 -0.96 9.80 -18.65
CA ARG A 208 -0.38 8.46 -18.87
C ARG A 208 0.31 7.88 -17.63
N LEU A 209 0.40 8.61 -16.52
CA LEU A 209 1.01 8.11 -15.29
C LEU A 209 -0.01 7.37 -14.42
N ARG A 210 0.45 6.33 -13.72
CA ARG A 210 -0.39 5.56 -12.78
C ARG A 210 -0.69 6.39 -11.53
N ALA A 211 -1.86 6.15 -10.92
CA ALA A 211 -2.36 6.88 -9.74
C ALA A 211 -1.30 7.09 -8.64
N GLY A 212 -0.56 6.06 -8.24
CA GLY A 212 0.48 6.20 -7.21
C GLY A 212 1.61 7.19 -7.57
N ARG A 213 1.96 7.34 -8.86
CA ARG A 213 2.93 8.35 -9.30
C ARG A 213 2.30 9.75 -9.37
N LEU A 214 1.02 9.86 -9.75
CA LEU A 214 0.27 11.11 -9.66
C LEU A 214 0.22 11.59 -8.19
N SER A 215 -0.07 10.70 -7.24
CA SER A 215 -0.05 11.01 -5.80
C SER A 215 1.33 11.47 -5.31
N GLN A 216 2.43 10.82 -5.74
CA GLN A 216 3.80 11.28 -5.41
C GLN A 216 4.11 12.68 -5.94
N ILE A 217 3.67 13.00 -7.16
CA ILE A 217 3.90 14.31 -7.78
C ILE A 217 3.06 15.37 -7.07
N ARG A 218 1.79 15.06 -6.74
CA ARG A 218 0.92 15.92 -5.95
C ARG A 218 1.51 16.20 -4.55
N GLU A 219 1.98 15.17 -3.84
CA GLU A 219 2.63 15.29 -2.53
C GLU A 219 3.82 16.26 -2.57
N MET A 220 4.62 16.23 -3.64
CA MET A 220 5.73 17.17 -3.84
C MET A 220 5.27 18.64 -3.92
N LEU A 221 4.06 18.89 -4.44
CA LEU A 221 3.46 20.23 -4.55
C LEU A 221 2.86 20.74 -3.23
N VAL A 222 2.21 19.85 -2.47
CA VAL A 222 1.36 20.21 -1.32
C VAL A 222 2.02 20.03 0.05
N LYS A 223 3.14 19.29 0.15
CA LYS A 223 3.82 19.08 1.43
C LYS A 223 4.24 20.38 2.13
N ASN A 224 4.22 20.35 3.46
CA ASN A 224 4.56 21.47 4.34
C ASN A 224 5.88 22.18 3.99
N GLU A 225 6.95 21.46 3.63
CA GLU A 225 8.22 22.12 3.26
C GLU A 225 8.10 22.97 1.98
N THR A 226 7.28 22.54 1.01
CA THR A 226 7.05 23.25 -0.25
C THR A 226 6.17 24.48 -0.01
N LEU A 227 5.09 24.34 0.77
CA LEU A 227 4.20 25.47 1.09
C LEU A 227 4.90 26.52 1.97
N ALA A 228 5.70 26.09 2.94
CA ALA A 228 6.53 26.97 3.77
C ALA A 228 7.61 27.73 2.98
N GLU A 229 8.17 27.11 1.92
CA GLU A 229 9.08 27.81 0.99
C GLU A 229 8.34 28.96 0.30
N TYR A 230 7.14 28.71 -0.24
CA TYR A 230 6.34 29.75 -0.88
C TYR A 230 5.93 30.85 0.10
N ALA A 231 5.51 30.53 1.33
CA ALA A 231 5.18 31.51 2.36
C ALA A 231 6.34 32.46 2.67
N THR A 232 7.57 31.94 2.82
CA THR A 232 8.78 32.76 3.02
C THR A 232 9.16 33.54 1.76
N ARG A 233 9.03 32.95 0.57
CA ARG A 233 9.34 33.61 -0.71
C ARG A 233 8.41 34.80 -1.01
N TYR A 234 7.16 34.73 -0.57
CA TYR A 234 6.22 35.86 -0.59
C TYR A 234 6.30 36.79 0.63
N GLY A 235 7.14 36.46 1.63
CA GLY A 235 7.29 37.25 2.86
C GLY A 235 6.07 37.25 3.78
N LEU A 236 5.17 36.26 3.64
CA LEU A 236 3.98 36.10 4.48
C LEU A 236 4.38 35.82 5.94
N ASP A 237 5.42 35.01 6.13
CA ASP A 237 5.96 34.61 7.42
C ASP A 237 6.45 35.78 8.28
N ARG A 238 6.89 36.88 7.66
CA ARG A 238 7.29 38.13 8.34
C ARG A 238 6.10 38.87 8.95
N ARG A 239 4.91 38.69 8.40
CA ARG A 239 3.65 39.35 8.84
C ARG A 239 2.94 38.56 9.94
N LEU A 240 3.24 37.27 10.09
CA LEU A 240 2.60 36.38 11.06
C LEU A 240 2.98 36.73 12.51
N GLN A 241 1.96 37.07 13.31
CA GLN A 241 2.04 37.18 14.76
C GLN A 241 2.07 35.78 15.37
N VAL A 242 3.14 35.47 16.09
CA VAL A 242 3.42 34.14 16.67
C VAL A 242 4.46 34.25 17.78
N ALA A 243 4.38 33.40 18.80
CA ALA A 243 5.33 33.37 19.91
C ALA A 243 6.77 33.09 19.42
N ALA A 244 7.75 33.81 19.99
CA ALA A 244 9.17 33.69 19.63
C ALA A 244 9.72 32.26 19.79
N GLU A 245 9.19 31.50 20.75
CA GLU A 245 9.60 30.12 21.03
C GLU A 245 9.28 29.16 19.87
N ILE A 246 8.17 29.40 19.16
CA ILE A 246 7.77 28.63 17.97
C ILE A 246 8.73 28.90 16.81
N ARG A 247 9.11 30.18 16.60
CA ARG A 247 10.09 30.59 15.57
C ARG A 247 11.48 29.95 15.78
N ARG A 248 11.85 29.64 17.02
CA ARG A 248 13.12 28.96 17.36
C ARG A 248 13.12 27.46 17.02
N GLN A 249 11.96 26.83 16.86
CA GLN A 249 11.85 25.39 16.59
C GLN A 249 11.72 25.12 15.09
N ALA A 250 12.82 24.79 14.40
CA ALA A 250 12.87 24.69 12.94
C ALA A 250 11.79 23.80 12.30
N LYS A 251 11.43 22.67 12.92
CA LYS A 251 10.35 21.78 12.43
C LYS A 251 8.97 22.41 12.61
N THR A 252 8.67 22.90 13.81
CA THR A 252 7.40 23.59 14.15
C THR A 252 7.21 24.83 13.28
N TRP A 253 8.25 25.63 13.10
CA TRP A 253 8.26 26.81 12.23
C TRP A 253 8.11 26.49 10.74
N THR A 254 8.41 25.26 10.32
CA THR A 254 8.13 24.81 8.95
C THR A 254 6.66 24.44 8.80
N LYS A 255 6.05 23.73 9.77
CA LYS A 255 4.60 23.48 9.77
C LYS A 255 3.81 24.81 9.74
N VAL A 256 4.06 25.69 10.70
CA VAL A 256 3.35 26.99 10.85
C VAL A 256 3.42 27.86 9.58
N ARG A 257 4.48 27.77 8.78
CA ARG A 257 4.57 28.47 7.49
C ARG A 257 3.82 27.78 6.35
N GLY A 258 3.64 26.46 6.41
CA GLY A 258 2.73 25.72 5.54
C GLY A 258 1.28 26.08 5.85
N ASP A 259 0.88 25.95 7.12
CA ASP A 259 -0.45 26.32 7.63
C ASP A 259 -0.86 27.75 7.23
N LEU A 260 0.07 28.70 7.35
CA LEU A 260 -0.09 30.10 6.92
C LEU A 260 -0.38 30.23 5.41
N PHE A 261 0.25 29.42 4.57
CA PHE A 261 0.05 29.43 3.12
C PHE A 261 -1.33 28.86 2.74
N GLU A 262 -1.73 27.77 3.40
CA GLU A 262 -3.06 27.16 3.27
C GLU A 262 -4.14 28.18 3.67
N ALA A 263 -4.00 28.80 4.83
CA ALA A 263 -4.91 29.85 5.28
C ALA A 263 -4.96 31.06 4.34
N TYR A 264 -3.83 31.43 3.70
CA TYR A 264 -3.79 32.47 2.68
C TYR A 264 -4.65 32.10 1.46
N VAL A 265 -4.54 30.85 0.97
CA VAL A 265 -5.36 30.33 -0.13
C VAL A 265 -6.86 30.46 0.18
N ALA A 266 -7.29 30.00 1.37
CA ALA A 266 -8.69 30.11 1.77
C ALA A 266 -9.16 31.58 1.85
N ALA A 267 -8.33 32.48 2.38
CA ALA A 267 -8.67 33.90 2.48
C ALA A 267 -8.82 34.59 1.11
N VAL A 268 -7.99 34.24 0.11
CA VAL A 268 -8.16 34.75 -1.27
C VAL A 268 -9.49 34.28 -1.87
N ILE A 269 -9.84 33.00 -1.69
CA ILE A 269 -11.09 32.42 -2.21
C ILE A 269 -12.31 33.09 -1.57
N LEU A 270 -12.34 33.17 -0.23
CA LEU A 270 -13.47 33.74 0.51
C LEU A 270 -13.64 35.25 0.25
N SER A 271 -12.54 35.99 0.05
CA SER A 271 -12.59 37.42 -0.28
C SER A 271 -13.01 37.74 -1.72
N HIS A 272 -13.13 36.73 -2.59
CA HIS A 272 -13.57 36.88 -3.99
C HIS A 272 -14.70 35.91 -4.38
N PRO A 273 -15.95 36.09 -3.88
CA PRO A 273 -17.02 35.10 -4.02
C PRO A 273 -17.39 34.66 -5.45
N LYS A 274 -17.05 35.46 -6.47
CA LYS A 274 -17.35 35.15 -7.89
C LYS A 274 -16.22 34.46 -8.65
N ARG A 275 -14.96 34.69 -8.29
CA ARG A 275 -13.77 34.27 -9.08
C ARG A 275 -12.58 33.80 -8.25
N GLY A 276 -12.70 33.74 -6.92
CA GLY A 276 -11.59 33.41 -6.02
C GLY A 276 -11.02 32.01 -6.25
N VAL A 277 -11.88 31.03 -6.56
CA VAL A 277 -11.49 29.66 -6.92
C VAL A 277 -10.64 29.67 -8.19
N GLU A 278 -11.07 30.40 -9.24
CA GLU A 278 -10.32 30.51 -10.51
C GLU A 278 -8.97 31.20 -10.30
N MET A 279 -8.98 32.34 -9.61
CA MET A 279 -7.80 33.16 -9.34
C MET A 279 -6.72 32.39 -8.57
N VAL A 280 -7.12 31.56 -7.60
CA VAL A 280 -6.19 30.72 -6.85
C VAL A 280 -5.70 29.53 -7.67
N GLU A 281 -6.56 28.85 -8.43
CA GLU A 281 -6.13 27.73 -9.27
C GLU A 281 -5.14 28.19 -10.35
N GLU A 282 -5.37 29.35 -10.99
CA GLU A 282 -4.44 29.98 -11.92
C GLU A 282 -3.10 30.37 -11.26
N TRP A 283 -3.14 30.95 -10.05
CA TRP A 283 -1.94 31.35 -9.30
C TRP A 283 -1.10 30.16 -8.84
N LEU A 284 -1.73 29.15 -8.23
CA LEU A 284 -1.05 27.93 -7.78
C LEU A 284 -0.52 27.12 -8.97
N THR A 285 -1.23 27.08 -10.09
CA THR A 285 -0.74 26.45 -11.32
C THR A 285 0.57 27.10 -11.79
N GLN A 286 0.63 28.45 -11.85
CA GLN A 286 1.86 29.17 -12.17
C GLN A 286 3.00 28.89 -11.17
N LEU A 287 2.70 28.73 -9.88
CA LEU A 287 3.71 28.38 -8.86
C LEU A 287 4.27 26.96 -9.00
N TRP A 288 3.46 26.02 -9.50
CA TRP A 288 3.80 24.60 -9.56
C TRP A 288 4.43 24.15 -10.88
N ILE A 289 4.18 24.83 -12.01
CA ILE A 289 4.78 24.49 -13.32
C ILE A 289 6.31 24.30 -13.26
N PRO A 290 7.13 25.19 -12.65
CA PRO A 290 8.59 24.98 -12.54
C PRO A 290 8.99 23.65 -11.88
N ARG A 291 8.20 23.18 -10.91
CA ARG A 291 8.43 21.88 -10.25
C ARG A 291 7.98 20.71 -11.12
N LEU A 292 6.89 20.86 -11.86
CA LEU A 292 6.35 19.84 -12.76
C LEU A 292 7.25 19.63 -14.00
N GLU A 293 7.83 20.70 -14.55
CA GLU A 293 8.88 20.60 -15.57
C GLU A 293 10.12 19.85 -15.07
N GLY A 294 10.51 20.07 -13.82
CA GLY A 294 11.57 19.31 -13.15
C GLY A 294 11.26 17.81 -13.12
N VAL A 295 10.04 17.44 -12.74
CA VAL A 295 9.56 16.04 -12.75
C VAL A 295 9.54 15.43 -14.15
N GLU A 296 9.19 16.21 -15.19
CA GLU A 296 9.24 15.71 -16.57
C GLU A 296 10.67 15.53 -17.06
N ARG A 297 11.61 16.41 -16.67
CA ARG A 297 13.06 16.24 -16.89
C ARG A 297 13.66 15.08 -16.07
N GLU A 298 13.02 14.67 -14.98
CA GLU A 298 13.35 13.48 -14.18
C GLU A 298 12.74 12.16 -14.71
N ARG A 299 11.97 12.17 -15.81
CA ARG A 299 11.54 10.94 -16.50
C ARG A 299 12.65 9.94 -16.91
N PRO A 300 13.95 10.27 -17.06
CA PRO A 300 14.93 9.29 -17.50
C PRO A 300 15.11 8.08 -16.58
N VAL A 301 14.79 8.17 -15.29
CA VAL A 301 15.25 7.25 -14.21
C VAL A 301 14.89 5.76 -14.39
N LEU A 302 13.90 5.44 -15.24
CA LEU A 302 13.56 4.06 -15.60
C LEU A 302 13.80 3.71 -17.08
N ARG A 303 14.00 4.72 -17.95
CA ARG A 303 14.02 4.53 -19.40
C ARG A 303 15.28 3.81 -19.88
N TYR A 304 16.46 4.23 -19.44
CA TYR A 304 17.71 3.73 -20.02
C TYR A 304 18.02 2.29 -19.63
N LYS A 305 17.60 1.84 -18.44
CA LYS A 305 17.71 0.42 -18.06
C LYS A 305 16.87 -0.49 -18.96
N GLU A 306 15.65 -0.06 -19.30
CA GLU A 306 14.77 -0.79 -20.22
C GLU A 306 15.28 -0.74 -21.66
N GLU A 307 15.78 0.40 -22.13
CA GLU A 307 16.35 0.54 -23.48
C GLU A 307 17.60 -0.32 -23.64
N LEU A 308 18.49 -0.32 -22.65
CA LEU A 308 19.68 -1.18 -22.66
C LEU A 308 19.28 -2.66 -22.65
N ALA A 309 18.29 -3.04 -21.82
CA ALA A 309 17.77 -4.39 -21.80
C ALA A 309 17.20 -4.80 -23.18
N LYS A 310 16.36 -3.96 -23.81
CA LYS A 310 15.83 -4.21 -25.17
C LYS A 310 16.97 -4.37 -26.19
N MET A 311 18.01 -3.54 -26.08
CA MET A 311 19.17 -3.52 -26.97
C MET A 311 20.02 -4.79 -26.89
N VAL A 312 20.35 -5.30 -25.69
CA VAL A 312 21.31 -6.41 -25.54
C VAL A 312 20.80 -7.70 -24.86
N MET A 313 19.70 -7.69 -24.10
CA MET A 313 19.23 -8.90 -23.39
C MET A 313 18.62 -9.94 -24.32
N ASP A 314 18.86 -11.21 -24.00
CA ASP A 314 18.31 -12.37 -24.69
C ASP A 314 18.48 -13.65 -23.84
N LYS A 315 17.99 -14.80 -24.32
CA LYS A 315 18.13 -16.09 -23.64
C LYS A 315 19.61 -16.46 -23.47
N GLY A 316 20.07 -16.53 -22.22
CA GLY A 316 21.46 -16.83 -21.86
C GLY A 316 22.37 -15.60 -21.72
N VAL A 317 21.88 -14.40 -22.03
CA VAL A 317 22.59 -13.13 -21.82
C VAL A 317 22.20 -12.52 -20.48
N ARG A 318 23.17 -11.93 -19.77
CA ARG A 318 22.97 -11.27 -18.47
C ARG A 318 23.54 -9.86 -18.50
N VAL A 319 22.73 -8.90 -18.07
CA VAL A 319 23.18 -7.55 -17.73
C VAL A 319 23.10 -7.38 -16.21
N ARG A 320 24.24 -7.10 -15.56
CA ARG A 320 24.37 -6.94 -14.11
C ARG A 320 24.64 -5.50 -13.74
N TYR A 321 23.96 -4.98 -12.72
CA TYR A 321 24.30 -3.70 -12.09
C TYR A 321 25.04 -3.98 -10.79
N VAL A 322 26.21 -3.40 -10.61
CA VAL A 322 27.14 -3.68 -9.50
C VAL A 322 27.53 -2.36 -8.83
N ASP A 323 27.56 -2.31 -7.50
CA ASP A 323 28.13 -1.16 -6.78
C ASP A 323 29.66 -1.18 -6.93
N GLU A 324 30.24 -0.17 -7.60
CA GLU A 324 31.68 -0.17 -7.92
C GLU A 324 32.56 0.33 -6.75
N ARG A 325 31.96 1.03 -5.79
CA ARG A 325 32.61 1.51 -4.56
C ARG A 325 31.55 1.84 -3.52
N GLU A 326 31.97 1.91 -2.26
CA GLU A 326 31.11 2.31 -1.16
C GLU A 326 30.53 3.72 -1.33
N GLY A 327 29.30 3.90 -0.85
CA GLY A 327 28.57 5.15 -1.06
C GLY A 327 29.06 6.27 -0.14
N VAL A 328 29.58 7.35 -0.72
CA VAL A 328 30.18 8.47 0.03
C VAL A 328 29.09 9.33 0.68
N GLN A 329 29.08 9.40 2.02
CA GLN A 329 28.24 10.33 2.78
C GLN A 329 28.76 11.77 2.67
N ARG A 330 27.86 12.71 2.39
CA ARG A 330 28.11 14.16 2.47
C ARG A 330 27.55 14.72 3.77
N LYS A 331 28.10 15.83 4.26
CA LYS A 331 27.54 16.59 5.40
C LYS A 331 26.06 16.88 5.13
N GLY A 332 25.18 16.47 6.04
CA GLY A 332 23.71 16.52 5.86
C GLY A 332 23.03 15.17 5.62
N GLY A 333 23.77 14.05 5.62
CA GLY A 333 23.19 12.70 5.55
C GLY A 333 22.85 12.20 4.14
N LEU A 334 23.16 12.98 3.11
CA LEU A 334 22.96 12.60 1.71
C LEU A 334 24.11 11.68 1.24
N GLN A 335 23.77 10.47 0.80
CA GLN A 335 24.75 9.47 0.31
C GLN A 335 24.86 9.50 -1.22
N THR A 336 26.08 9.45 -1.74
CA THR A 336 26.37 9.35 -3.18
C THR A 336 26.68 7.90 -3.53
N PHE A 337 25.89 7.27 -4.40
CA PHE A 337 26.09 5.91 -4.89
C PHE A 337 26.83 5.90 -6.23
N PHE A 338 27.52 4.79 -6.51
CA PHE A 338 28.32 4.56 -7.71
C PHE A 338 28.01 3.16 -8.23
N VAL A 339 27.42 3.06 -9.43
CA VAL A 339 26.94 1.79 -9.99
C VAL A 339 27.50 1.61 -11.40
N GLY A 340 28.11 0.47 -11.65
CA GLY A 340 28.53 0.02 -12.97
C GLY A 340 27.53 -0.96 -13.56
N VAL A 341 27.45 -1.04 -14.89
CA VAL A 341 26.64 -2.03 -15.61
C VAL A 341 27.52 -2.91 -16.49
N TYR A 342 27.37 -4.23 -16.35
CA TYR A 342 28.26 -5.27 -16.89
C TYR A 342 27.48 -6.25 -17.77
N LEU A 343 28.10 -6.74 -18.85
CA LEU A 343 27.52 -7.69 -19.80
C LEU A 343 28.23 -9.05 -19.77
N ASP A 344 27.45 -10.12 -19.59
CA ASP A 344 27.83 -11.50 -19.91
C ASP A 344 26.93 -12.00 -21.06
N GLY A 345 27.49 -12.26 -22.24
CA GLY A 345 26.74 -12.74 -23.40
C GLY A 345 27.23 -12.13 -24.72
N TRP A 346 26.71 -12.62 -25.84
CA TRP A 346 27.14 -12.21 -27.19
C TRP A 346 28.65 -12.31 -27.42
N GLY A 347 29.33 -13.27 -26.79
CA GLY A 347 30.79 -13.41 -26.86
C GLY A 347 31.59 -12.49 -25.93
N PHE A 348 30.93 -11.65 -25.13
CA PHE A 348 31.53 -10.85 -24.06
C PHE A 348 31.33 -11.52 -22.70
N ARG A 349 32.28 -11.32 -21.78
CA ARG A 349 32.24 -11.84 -20.40
C ARG A 349 32.73 -10.77 -19.44
N ASP A 350 31.89 -10.44 -18.45
CA ASP A 350 32.13 -9.44 -17.42
C ASP A 350 32.62 -8.07 -17.93
N VAL A 351 32.14 -7.63 -19.10
CA VAL A 351 32.57 -6.36 -19.69
C VAL A 351 31.72 -5.21 -19.15
N CYS A 352 32.35 -4.22 -18.53
CA CYS A 352 31.68 -2.99 -18.10
C CYS A 352 31.25 -2.16 -19.32
N LEU A 353 29.94 -1.94 -19.45
CA LEU A 353 29.34 -1.11 -20.49
C LEU A 353 29.24 0.37 -20.07
N GLY A 354 29.15 0.68 -18.78
CA GLY A 354 29.04 2.07 -18.33
C GLY A 354 28.94 2.22 -16.81
N THR A 355 29.29 3.40 -16.30
CA THR A 355 29.36 3.70 -14.86
C THR A 355 28.63 4.99 -14.53
N GLY A 356 27.77 4.97 -13.52
CA GLY A 356 26.89 6.09 -13.17
C GLY A 356 26.90 6.39 -11.68
N THR A 357 26.54 7.63 -11.34
CA THR A 357 26.52 8.12 -9.96
C THR A 357 25.21 8.84 -9.66
N GLY A 358 24.82 8.88 -8.39
CA GLY A 358 23.54 9.49 -8.02
C GLY A 358 23.24 9.42 -6.52
N MET A 359 22.20 10.15 -6.11
CA MET A 359 21.72 10.17 -4.70
C MET A 359 20.96 8.90 -4.29
N SER A 360 20.75 7.97 -5.23
CA SER A 360 20.26 6.62 -4.96
C SER A 360 20.88 5.64 -5.97
N LYS A 361 20.92 4.34 -5.62
CA LYS A 361 21.34 3.27 -6.55
C LYS A 361 20.47 3.19 -7.82
N VAL A 362 19.23 3.67 -7.75
CA VAL A 362 18.32 3.73 -8.92
C VAL A 362 18.80 4.79 -9.89
N ILE A 363 19.07 6.01 -9.42
CA ILE A 363 19.60 7.12 -10.22
C ILE A 363 20.98 6.76 -10.78
N ALA A 364 21.89 6.29 -9.92
CA ALA A 364 23.25 5.89 -10.31
C ALA A 364 23.24 4.79 -11.37
N GLY A 365 22.45 3.73 -11.17
CA GLY A 365 22.37 2.64 -12.14
C GLY A 365 21.66 3.02 -13.44
N ASN A 366 20.77 4.02 -13.44
CA ASN A 366 20.14 4.48 -14.68
C ASN A 366 21.08 5.40 -15.49
N GLU A 367 21.90 6.21 -14.84
CA GLU A 367 22.99 6.94 -15.51
C GLU A 367 24.06 5.98 -16.05
N ALA A 368 24.33 4.87 -15.35
CA ALA A 368 25.19 3.80 -15.86
C ALA A 368 24.61 3.18 -17.15
N ALA A 369 23.30 2.90 -17.16
CA ALA A 369 22.60 2.39 -18.32
C ALA A 369 22.57 3.38 -19.51
N ARG A 370 22.46 4.68 -19.23
CA ARG A 370 22.53 5.74 -20.26
C ARG A 370 23.87 5.68 -21.00
N LYS A 371 24.98 5.67 -20.26
CA LYS A 371 26.33 5.56 -20.86
C LYS A 371 26.55 4.23 -21.57
N ALA A 372 25.94 3.15 -21.08
CA ALA A 372 26.00 1.85 -21.74
C ALA A 372 25.30 1.81 -23.11
N LEU A 373 24.25 2.61 -23.35
CA LEU A 373 23.63 2.75 -24.68
C LEU A 373 24.57 3.39 -25.72
N GLU A 374 25.52 4.20 -25.25
CA GLU A 374 26.55 4.86 -26.08
C GLU A 374 27.79 3.97 -26.28
N ASN A 375 27.92 2.86 -25.53
CA ASN A 375 29.13 2.02 -25.52
C ASN A 375 29.27 1.17 -26.81
N PRO A 376 30.45 1.13 -27.46
CA PRO A 376 30.71 0.29 -28.64
C PRO A 376 30.39 -1.20 -28.44
N VAL A 377 30.73 -1.78 -27.28
CA VAL A 377 30.47 -3.19 -26.95
C VAL A 377 28.96 -3.47 -26.87
N ALA A 378 28.17 -2.51 -26.38
CA ALA A 378 26.71 -2.65 -26.34
C ALA A 378 26.11 -2.63 -27.76
N ARG A 379 26.66 -1.80 -28.66
CA ARG A 379 26.27 -1.75 -30.08
C ARG A 379 26.63 -3.05 -30.80
N GLU A 380 27.85 -3.55 -30.62
CA GLU A 380 28.30 -4.81 -31.19
C GLU A 380 27.47 -6.00 -30.66
N ALA A 381 27.14 -6.02 -29.37
CA ALA A 381 26.22 -7.00 -28.78
C ALA A 381 24.82 -6.94 -29.41
N ALA A 382 24.30 -5.75 -29.70
CA ALA A 382 23.02 -5.56 -30.38
C ALA A 382 23.06 -6.01 -31.86
N GLU A 383 24.20 -5.87 -32.53
CA GLU A 383 24.41 -6.38 -33.90
C GLU A 383 24.50 -7.91 -33.92
N ARG A 384 25.27 -8.50 -33.00
CA ARG A 384 25.33 -9.97 -32.79
C ARG A 384 23.94 -10.54 -32.49
N LYS A 385 23.13 -9.83 -31.67
CA LYS A 385 21.72 -10.15 -31.43
C LYS A 385 20.87 -10.15 -32.71
N ARG A 386 20.95 -9.08 -33.52
CA ARG A 386 20.19 -9.00 -34.79
C ARG A 386 20.59 -10.10 -35.76
N ALA A 387 21.89 -10.41 -35.87
CA ALA A 387 22.40 -11.46 -36.74
C ALA A 387 21.88 -12.85 -36.32
N PHE A 388 21.88 -13.16 -35.01
CA PHE A 388 21.35 -14.40 -34.47
C PHE A 388 19.85 -14.59 -34.83
N HIS A 389 19.01 -13.59 -34.56
CA HIS A 389 17.57 -13.64 -34.89
C HIS A 389 17.26 -13.57 -36.39
N ALA A 390 18.20 -13.13 -37.23
CA ALA A 390 18.09 -13.18 -38.68
C ALA A 390 18.48 -14.57 -39.25
N GLY A 391 19.37 -15.30 -38.57
CA GLY A 391 19.74 -16.68 -38.90
C GLY A 391 18.59 -17.66 -38.69
N ASP A 392 17.95 -17.63 -37.52
CA ASP A 392 16.81 -18.52 -37.18
C ASP A 392 15.66 -18.42 -38.19
N ARG A 393 15.40 -17.23 -38.77
CA ARG A 393 14.34 -17.03 -39.77
C ARG A 393 14.64 -17.63 -41.14
N LYS A 394 15.89 -17.96 -41.44
CA LYS A 394 16.27 -18.64 -42.70
C LYS A 394 16.31 -20.17 -42.55
N GLY A 395 16.21 -20.71 -41.33
CA GLY A 395 16.26 -22.15 -41.06
C GLY A 395 14.90 -22.84 -41.02
N SER A 396 13.77 -22.12 -41.12
CA SER A 396 12.43 -22.68 -40.90
C SER A 396 11.71 -23.16 -42.18
N ASP A 397 12.35 -23.14 -43.35
CA ASP A 397 11.68 -23.36 -44.64
C ASP A 397 12.39 -24.38 -45.56
N THR A 398 12.91 -25.46 -44.98
CA THR A 398 13.10 -26.76 -45.67
C THR A 398 13.05 -27.88 -44.63
N GLY A 399 12.00 -28.70 -44.66
CA GLY A 399 11.94 -29.88 -43.79
C GLY A 399 12.66 -31.07 -44.41
N HIS A 400 13.66 -31.63 -43.71
CA HIS A 400 13.98 -33.07 -43.70
C HIS A 400 14.82 -33.44 -42.46
N VAL A 401 14.68 -34.68 -42.00
CA VAL A 401 15.26 -35.18 -40.75
C VAL A 401 16.71 -35.65 -40.95
N VAL A 402 17.67 -35.09 -40.19
CA VAL A 402 18.92 -35.78 -39.82
C VAL A 402 19.31 -35.41 -38.38
N SER A 403 19.61 -36.42 -37.56
CA SER A 403 20.22 -36.26 -36.24
C SER A 403 21.72 -35.99 -36.39
N ILE A 404 22.26 -34.94 -35.75
CA ILE A 404 23.70 -34.68 -35.70
C ILE A 404 24.13 -34.42 -34.25
N GLN A 405 25.12 -35.20 -33.81
CA GLN A 405 25.74 -35.10 -32.48
C GLN A 405 26.68 -33.89 -32.39
N SER A 406 26.90 -33.41 -31.16
CA SER A 406 27.89 -32.38 -30.82
C SER A 406 29.32 -32.79 -31.25
N PRO A 407 30.02 -31.99 -32.08
CA PRO A 407 31.45 -32.13 -32.28
C PRO A 407 32.21 -31.34 -31.21
N PHE A 408 32.73 -32.04 -30.20
CA PHE A 408 33.83 -31.55 -29.38
C PHE A 408 35.12 -32.26 -29.81
N ASP A 409 36.22 -31.50 -29.79
CA ASP A 409 37.62 -31.93 -29.98
C ASP A 409 38.04 -32.53 -31.34
N VAL A 410 38.96 -31.85 -32.03
CA VAL A 410 40.40 -32.18 -32.09
C VAL A 410 41.08 -31.30 -33.15
N LEU A 411 42.13 -30.56 -32.76
CA LEU A 411 43.45 -30.61 -33.40
C LEU A 411 44.49 -29.81 -32.60
N THR A 412 45.67 -30.41 -32.44
CA THR A 412 46.75 -30.00 -31.53
C THR A 412 48.01 -29.54 -32.27
N GLU A 413 48.93 -28.93 -31.51
CA GLU A 413 50.33 -28.57 -31.86
C GLU A 413 50.53 -27.37 -32.82
N LYS A 414 51.58 -26.55 -32.70
CA LYS A 414 52.93 -26.78 -32.12
C LYS A 414 53.59 -25.47 -31.60
N ARG A 415 54.18 -25.52 -30.39
CA ARG A 415 55.50 -24.98 -29.93
C ARG A 415 55.84 -23.48 -30.20
N HIS A 416 56.46 -22.71 -29.29
CA HIS A 416 57.64 -23.03 -28.43
C HIS A 416 57.83 -22.06 -27.23
N ARG A 417 58.42 -22.57 -26.11
CA ARG A 417 59.50 -22.04 -25.22
C ARG A 417 59.49 -20.55 -24.78
N THR A 418 59.81 -20.13 -23.54
CA THR A 418 60.32 -20.78 -22.30
C THR A 418 60.11 -19.83 -21.09
N PRO A 419 60.04 -20.31 -19.82
CA PRO A 419 59.88 -19.48 -18.61
C PRO A 419 61.19 -19.26 -17.83
N LEU A 420 61.20 -18.34 -16.84
CA LEU A 420 62.07 -18.21 -15.63
C LEU A 420 61.85 -16.79 -15.01
N PRO A 421 62.21 -16.50 -13.73
CA PRO A 421 61.97 -17.25 -12.49
C PRO A 421 61.35 -16.42 -11.34
N SER A 422 60.88 -17.11 -10.31
CA SER A 422 60.58 -16.55 -8.98
C SER A 422 61.85 -16.30 -8.15
N HIS A 423 61.94 -15.19 -7.42
CA HIS A 423 62.94 -14.99 -6.37
C HIS A 423 62.30 -14.91 -4.97
N GLN A 424 62.77 -15.76 -4.06
CA GLN A 424 62.59 -15.62 -2.62
C GLN A 424 63.70 -14.73 -2.04
N HIS A 425 63.40 -14.02 -0.94
CA HIS A 425 64.41 -13.72 0.08
C HIS A 425 63.81 -13.84 1.49
N ASN A 426 64.42 -14.69 2.30
CA ASN A 426 64.22 -14.80 3.75
C ASN A 426 65.26 -13.92 4.47
N ILE A 427 64.85 -13.24 5.56
CA ILE A 427 65.72 -12.94 6.72
C ILE A 427 64.88 -13.18 8.01
N ALA A 428 65.49 -13.76 9.04
CA ALA A 428 64.83 -14.33 10.23
C ALA A 428 65.17 -13.61 11.55
N TYR A 429 64.70 -14.22 12.67
CA TYR A 429 64.91 -13.92 14.12
C TYR A 429 64.02 -12.81 14.72
N ARG A 430 63.33 -12.94 15.88
CA ARG A 430 63.07 -14.01 16.91
C ARG A 430 61.54 -14.03 17.24
N GLY A 431 60.93 -14.95 18.00
CA GLY A 431 61.40 -16.06 18.85
C GLY A 431 61.03 -15.87 20.34
N ILE A 432 59.85 -16.34 20.77
CA ILE A 432 59.41 -16.70 22.16
C ILE A 432 58.18 -17.62 22.01
N SER A 433 58.08 -18.67 22.84
CA SER A 433 57.01 -19.69 22.80
C SER A 433 56.28 -19.83 24.14
N ILE A 434 54.95 -19.96 24.13
CA ILE A 434 54.12 -20.35 25.29
C ILE A 434 53.02 -21.33 24.79
N PRO A 435 52.71 -22.44 25.51
CA PRO A 435 51.91 -23.57 25.00
C PRO A 435 50.38 -23.45 25.22
N PRO A 436 49.55 -24.33 24.63
CA PRO A 436 48.08 -24.28 24.76
C PRO A 436 47.56 -24.87 26.09
N PRO A 437 46.37 -24.43 26.57
CA PRO A 437 45.78 -24.94 27.81
C PRO A 437 45.07 -26.28 27.63
N HIS A 438 45.31 -27.22 28.55
CA HIS A 438 44.60 -28.50 28.63
C HIS A 438 43.22 -28.37 29.29
N HIS A 439 42.29 -29.24 28.88
CA HIS A 439 41.00 -29.44 29.55
C HIS A 439 41.17 -30.13 30.91
N HIS A 440 40.47 -29.65 31.94
CA HIS A 440 40.04 -30.48 33.08
C HIS A 440 38.59 -30.18 33.45
N HIS A 441 37.80 -31.25 33.62
CA HIS A 441 36.41 -31.21 34.06
C HIS A 441 36.32 -31.11 35.60
N HIS A 442 35.43 -30.25 36.11
CA HIS A 442 34.80 -30.44 37.42
C HIS A 442 33.31 -30.03 37.40
N PRO A 443 32.43 -30.71 38.16
CA PRO A 443 30.97 -30.55 38.08
C PRO A 443 30.42 -29.43 39.01
N PRO A 444 29.17 -28.96 38.79
CA PRO A 444 28.57 -27.88 39.57
C PRO A 444 28.05 -28.32 40.96
N PRO A 445 27.96 -27.40 41.94
CA PRO A 445 27.52 -27.70 43.30
C PRO A 445 25.98 -27.80 43.44
N LYS A 446 25.53 -28.66 44.37
CA LYS A 446 24.10 -28.82 44.76
C LYS A 446 23.66 -27.79 45.81
N PRO A 447 22.37 -27.40 45.86
CA PRO A 447 21.84 -26.47 46.86
C PRO A 447 21.64 -27.12 48.24
N ARG A 448 21.73 -26.32 49.31
CA ARG A 448 21.43 -26.72 50.70
C ARG A 448 19.97 -26.42 51.08
N GLN A 449 19.39 -27.30 51.90
CA GLN A 449 18.07 -27.15 52.54
C GLN A 449 18.16 -26.47 53.93
N ARG A 450 16.97 -26.13 54.47
CA ARG A 450 16.56 -25.76 55.85
C ARG A 450 15.90 -24.36 55.90
N ASP A 451 14.81 -24.10 56.63
CA ASP A 451 13.81 -24.95 57.33
C ASP A 451 12.47 -24.17 57.44
N LYS A 452 11.37 -24.84 57.80
CA LYS A 452 10.05 -24.21 58.08
C LYS A 452 9.97 -23.62 59.50
N PRO A 453 9.00 -22.73 59.76
CA PRO A 453 8.07 -23.04 60.85
C PRO A 453 6.58 -22.84 60.51
N THR A 454 5.73 -23.06 61.52
CA THR A 454 4.33 -23.52 61.42
C THR A 454 3.25 -22.45 61.71
N TYR A 455 1.99 -22.82 61.44
CA TYR A 455 0.77 -22.05 61.68
C TYR A 455 0.54 -21.61 63.14
N HIS A 456 -0.18 -20.50 63.32
CA HIS A 456 -1.23 -20.38 64.35
C HIS A 456 -2.41 -19.51 63.88
N THR A 457 -3.60 -19.85 64.37
CA THR A 457 -4.92 -19.27 64.01
C THR A 457 -5.55 -18.60 65.23
N THR A 458 -6.15 -17.41 65.09
CA THR A 458 -7.24 -16.97 65.99
C THR A 458 -8.24 -16.03 65.29
N MET A 459 -9.52 -16.14 65.69
CA MET A 459 -10.63 -15.19 65.46
C MET A 459 -10.27 -13.77 65.99
N GLY A 460 -10.90 -12.65 65.61
CA GLY A 460 -12.14 -12.41 64.86
C GLY A 460 -13.20 -11.70 65.72
N LEU A 461 -13.71 -10.51 65.33
CA LEU A 461 -14.96 -9.87 65.83
C LEU A 461 -15.34 -8.61 65.00
N ARG A 462 -16.51 -8.00 65.27
CA ARG A 462 -17.34 -7.21 64.32
C ARG A 462 -17.78 -5.82 64.83
N MET A 463 -17.97 -4.88 63.87
CA MET A 463 -18.94 -3.74 63.89
C MET A 463 -18.68 -2.55 64.86
N PRO A 464 -19.30 -1.34 64.69
CA PRO A 464 -20.23 -0.85 63.65
C PRO A 464 -19.83 0.49 62.94
N ILE A 465 -20.75 1.03 62.12
CA ILE A 465 -20.70 2.25 61.26
C ILE A 465 -21.27 3.49 62.01
N PRO A 466 -21.08 4.77 61.57
CA PRO A 466 -22.11 5.40 60.71
C PRO A 466 -21.67 6.47 59.66
N CYS A 467 -22.58 6.67 58.68
CA CYS A 467 -22.82 7.70 57.62
C CYS A 467 -22.01 9.02 57.47
N GLY A 468 -21.90 9.52 56.21
CA GLY A 468 -21.46 10.92 55.92
C GLY A 468 -21.29 11.44 54.46
N VAL A 469 -22.33 11.44 53.63
CA VAL A 469 -22.70 12.49 52.61
C VAL A 469 -21.75 12.96 51.45
N SER A 470 -22.31 12.91 50.21
CA SER A 470 -22.10 13.79 49.01
C SER A 470 -21.08 13.49 47.87
N LEU A 471 -21.67 13.15 46.70
CA LEU A 471 -21.39 13.57 45.31
C LEU A 471 -20.01 14.13 44.88
N ARG A 472 -19.37 13.43 43.92
CA ARG A 472 -19.24 13.89 42.51
C ARG A 472 -18.83 12.73 41.58
N ARG A 473 -19.34 12.72 40.34
CA ARG A 473 -19.01 11.68 39.34
C ARG A 473 -17.69 12.00 38.63
N THR A 474 -16.68 11.17 38.87
CA THR A 474 -15.50 11.00 38.00
C THR A 474 -15.40 9.50 37.71
N ILE A 475 -15.27 9.10 36.43
CA ILE A 475 -15.16 7.68 36.06
C ILE A 475 -13.69 7.24 36.20
N PRO A 476 -13.33 6.36 37.13
CA PRO A 476 -11.97 5.84 37.24
C PRO A 476 -11.83 4.53 36.46
N TYR A 477 -10.64 4.27 35.94
CA TYR A 477 -10.25 2.97 35.41
C TYR A 477 -10.36 1.90 36.51
N LEU A 478 -11.31 0.98 36.40
CA LEU A 478 -11.43 -0.16 37.31
C LEU A 478 -10.58 -1.33 36.83
N TYR A 479 -9.37 -1.43 37.40
CA TYR A 479 -8.74 -2.74 37.63
C TYR A 479 -9.71 -3.62 38.41
N ARG A 480 -10.02 -4.83 37.93
CA ARG A 480 -10.67 -5.88 38.73
C ARG A 480 -9.71 -7.06 38.93
N PRO A 481 -9.60 -7.62 40.15
CA PRO A 481 -8.67 -8.68 40.45
C PRO A 481 -9.15 -10.04 39.94
N PHE A 482 -8.21 -10.98 39.85
CA PHE A 482 -8.47 -12.38 39.48
C PHE A 482 -9.55 -13.02 40.37
N SER A 483 -10.50 -13.69 39.74
CA SER A 483 -11.37 -14.69 40.36
C SER A 483 -11.53 -15.84 39.36
N SER A 484 -11.15 -17.04 39.75
CA SER A 484 -11.17 -18.22 38.88
C SER A 484 -11.73 -19.43 39.62
N SER A 485 -13.05 -19.61 39.54
CA SER A 485 -13.66 -20.93 39.62
C SER A 485 -13.53 -21.59 38.24
N PRO A 486 -12.85 -22.75 38.09
CA PRO A 486 -12.53 -23.27 36.77
C PRO A 486 -13.64 -24.15 36.15
N THR A 487 -13.68 -24.11 34.82
CA THR A 487 -14.23 -25.05 33.81
C THR A 487 -15.48 -24.60 33.02
N PRO A 488 -15.63 -24.98 31.72
CA PRO A 488 -14.64 -25.54 30.78
C PRO A 488 -14.50 -24.78 29.45
N SER A 489 -13.30 -24.29 29.15
CA SER A 489 -12.76 -24.19 27.78
C SER A 489 -11.24 -24.26 27.88
N SER A 490 -10.64 -25.32 27.35
CA SER A 490 -9.18 -25.54 27.39
C SER A 490 -8.40 -24.73 26.34
N LYS A 491 -9.10 -23.99 25.46
CA LYS A 491 -8.48 -23.18 24.40
C LYS A 491 -8.16 -21.78 24.91
N PRO A 492 -6.99 -21.20 24.56
CA PRO A 492 -6.53 -19.94 25.11
C PRO A 492 -7.30 -18.73 24.58
N GLU A 493 -7.36 -17.69 25.40
CA GLU A 493 -8.00 -16.42 25.05
C GLU A 493 -6.99 -15.46 24.42
N LEU A 494 -7.05 -15.30 23.09
CA LEU A 494 -6.28 -14.28 22.40
C LEU A 494 -6.78 -12.87 22.75
N ALA A 495 -5.88 -11.99 23.14
CA ALA A 495 -6.16 -10.56 23.31
C ALA A 495 -6.41 -9.90 21.95
N TYR A 496 -7.33 -8.93 21.91
CA TYR A 496 -7.77 -8.32 20.67
C TYR A 496 -8.17 -6.85 20.82
N GLN A 497 -8.33 -6.17 19.69
CA GLN A 497 -8.95 -4.85 19.57
C GLN A 497 -9.92 -4.85 18.37
N ILE A 498 -11.10 -4.28 18.55
CA ILE A 498 -12.10 -4.13 17.49
C ILE A 498 -12.03 -2.72 16.91
N TRP A 499 -12.05 -2.60 15.59
CA TRP A 499 -12.39 -1.39 14.86
C TRP A 499 -13.79 -1.56 14.26
N PRO A 500 -14.78 -0.74 14.68
CA PRO A 500 -16.13 -0.81 14.14
C PRO A 500 -16.17 -0.29 12.70
N SER A 501 -17.21 -0.67 11.95
CA SER A 501 -17.63 0.12 10.79
C SER A 501 -18.02 1.53 11.26
N LEU A 502 -17.84 2.56 10.42
CA LEU A 502 -17.82 3.96 10.88
C LEU A 502 -19.17 4.52 11.38
N ASP A 503 -20.26 3.78 11.19
CA ASP A 503 -21.58 4.21 11.62
C ASP A 503 -21.86 3.73 13.05
N ASN A 504 -22.27 4.65 13.95
CA ASN A 504 -22.81 4.34 15.29
C ASN A 504 -24.18 3.60 15.24
N SER A 505 -24.54 3.07 14.07
CA SER A 505 -25.70 2.24 13.84
C SER A 505 -25.50 0.86 14.48
N THR A 506 -26.39 0.50 15.39
CA THR A 506 -26.55 -0.89 15.82
C THR A 506 -27.27 -1.75 14.78
N ALA A 507 -27.84 -1.17 13.70
CA ALA A 507 -28.31 -1.93 12.55
C ALA A 507 -27.08 -2.48 11.80
N ILE A 508 -27.10 -3.80 11.60
CA ILE A 508 -25.89 -4.62 11.69
C ILE A 508 -25.20 -4.78 10.33
N ASP A 509 -23.87 -4.83 10.39
CA ASP A 509 -22.88 -5.24 9.38
C ASP A 509 -23.05 -6.72 8.90
N GLU A 510 -24.28 -7.26 8.76
CA GLU A 510 -24.51 -8.71 8.53
C GLU A 510 -24.14 -9.19 7.12
N ASP A 511 -24.33 -8.34 6.11
CA ASP A 511 -24.02 -8.68 4.71
C ASP A 511 -22.53 -8.73 4.39
N ARG A 512 -21.64 -8.40 5.34
CA ARG A 512 -20.19 -8.31 5.10
C ARG A 512 -19.38 -9.11 6.11
N ASN A 513 -18.63 -10.08 5.58
CA ASN A 513 -17.72 -10.90 6.37
C ASN A 513 -16.70 -10.02 7.13
N PRO A 514 -16.57 -10.17 8.48
CA PRO A 514 -15.62 -9.39 9.26
C PRO A 514 -14.17 -9.76 8.91
N ILE A 515 -13.21 -8.92 9.31
CA ILE A 515 -11.78 -9.17 9.07
C ILE A 515 -11.11 -9.57 10.38
N VAL A 516 -10.27 -10.61 10.37
CA VAL A 516 -9.34 -10.93 11.46
C VAL A 516 -7.92 -10.61 11.00
N PHE A 517 -7.23 -9.72 11.72
CA PHE A 517 -5.91 -9.22 11.35
C PHE A 517 -4.84 -9.65 12.37
N MET A 518 -3.92 -10.51 11.92
CA MET A 518 -2.79 -11.04 12.67
C MET A 518 -1.48 -10.32 12.32
N HIS A 519 -0.66 -10.01 13.33
CA HIS A 519 0.65 -9.39 13.18
C HIS A 519 1.77 -10.41 12.84
N GLY A 520 2.95 -9.91 12.46
CA GLY A 520 4.17 -10.70 12.30
C GLY A 520 4.92 -10.97 13.60
N LEU A 521 6.03 -11.72 13.54
CA LEU A 521 6.88 -12.03 14.68
C LEU A 521 7.39 -10.74 15.35
N PHE A 522 7.39 -10.72 16.69
CA PHE A 522 7.67 -9.55 17.54
C PHE A 522 6.66 -8.39 17.40
N GLY A 523 5.55 -8.57 16.69
CA GLY A 523 4.46 -7.61 16.62
C GLY A 523 3.40 -7.75 17.71
N SER A 524 2.40 -6.89 17.64
CA SER A 524 1.18 -6.87 18.44
C SER A 524 0.07 -6.15 17.67
N LYS A 525 -1.17 -6.22 18.17
CA LYS A 525 -2.33 -5.48 17.67
C LYS A 525 -2.12 -3.96 17.63
N GLN A 526 -1.23 -3.42 18.49
CA GLN A 526 -0.92 -1.99 18.50
C GLN A 526 -0.18 -1.53 17.25
N ASN A 527 0.69 -2.37 16.68
CA ASN A 527 1.45 -2.03 15.47
C ASN A 527 0.53 -1.86 14.25
N ASN A 528 -0.58 -2.60 14.22
CA ASN A 528 -1.59 -2.55 13.14
C ASN A 528 -2.75 -1.60 13.43
N ARG A 529 -2.70 -0.78 14.50
CA ARG A 529 -3.79 0.10 14.94
C ARG A 529 -4.26 1.08 13.86
N SER A 530 -3.36 1.93 13.36
CA SER A 530 -3.72 3.00 12.40
C SER A 530 -4.22 2.44 11.07
N ILE A 531 -3.59 1.37 10.58
CA ILE A 531 -3.95 0.73 9.32
C ILE A 531 -5.29 -0.01 9.42
N SER A 532 -5.59 -0.63 10.57
CA SER A 532 -6.87 -1.30 10.81
C SER A 532 -8.02 -0.29 10.92
N LYS A 533 -7.80 0.86 11.57
CA LYS A 533 -8.77 1.96 11.59
C LYS A 533 -9.05 2.47 10.16
N ALA A 534 -8.02 2.63 9.34
CA ALA A 534 -8.17 3.08 7.95
C ALA A 534 -8.89 2.04 7.05
N LEU A 535 -8.58 0.75 7.21
CA LEU A 535 -9.25 -0.34 6.48
C LEU A 535 -10.71 -0.49 6.91
N ALA A 536 -11.02 -0.45 8.22
CA ALA A 536 -12.40 -0.54 8.71
C ALA A 536 -13.28 0.58 8.13
N ALA A 537 -12.75 1.82 8.14
CA ALA A 537 -13.38 2.98 7.52
C ALA A 537 -13.58 2.83 6.01
N LYS A 538 -12.57 2.34 5.28
CA LYS A 538 -12.58 2.26 3.82
C LYS A 538 -13.45 1.12 3.27
N LEU A 539 -13.43 -0.02 3.94
CA LEU A 539 -14.15 -1.24 3.53
C LEU A 539 -15.57 -1.30 4.09
N ARG A 540 -15.90 -0.53 5.14
CA ARG A 540 -17.12 -0.69 5.95
C ARG A 540 -17.29 -2.15 6.36
N ARG A 541 -16.27 -2.67 7.06
CA ARG A 541 -16.23 -4.02 7.63
C ARG A 541 -15.60 -3.94 9.01
N ARG A 542 -16.20 -4.59 10.01
CA ARG A 542 -15.59 -4.76 11.35
C ARG A 542 -14.24 -5.47 11.26
N ILE A 543 -13.21 -4.91 11.90
CA ILE A 543 -11.86 -5.52 11.95
C ILE A 543 -11.51 -5.90 13.38
N TRP A 544 -11.17 -7.17 13.58
CA TRP A 544 -10.65 -7.75 14.82
C TRP A 544 -9.13 -7.91 14.69
N VAL A 545 -8.38 -7.02 15.34
CA VAL A 545 -6.91 -7.10 15.38
C VAL A 545 -6.51 -7.94 16.58
N VAL A 546 -5.87 -9.08 16.36
CA VAL A 546 -5.52 -10.04 17.41
C VAL A 546 -4.04 -10.02 17.72
N ASP A 547 -3.70 -10.20 19.00
CA ASP A 547 -2.38 -10.64 19.42
C ASP A 547 -2.34 -12.17 19.33
N LEU A 548 -1.37 -12.73 18.61
CA LEU A 548 -1.13 -14.19 18.62
C LEU A 548 -0.49 -14.61 19.95
N ARG A 549 -0.50 -15.91 20.28
CA ARG A 549 0.19 -16.44 21.47
C ARG A 549 1.65 -15.95 21.55
N ASN A 550 2.17 -15.77 22.76
CA ASN A 550 3.51 -15.24 23.04
C ASN A 550 3.74 -13.77 22.59
N HIS A 551 2.70 -13.02 22.25
CA HIS A 551 2.82 -11.65 21.76
C HIS A 551 1.77 -10.70 22.39
N GLY A 552 2.08 -9.40 22.38
CA GLY A 552 1.15 -8.35 22.82
C GLY A 552 0.66 -8.55 24.25
N ASP A 553 -0.66 -8.68 24.43
CA ASP A 553 -1.30 -8.98 25.71
C ASP A 553 -1.90 -10.42 25.75
N SER A 554 -1.58 -11.27 24.76
CA SER A 554 -2.04 -12.66 24.69
C SER A 554 -1.23 -13.60 25.59
N PRO A 555 -1.80 -14.74 26.04
CA PRO A 555 -1.10 -15.70 26.90
C PRO A 555 0.23 -16.21 26.32
N HIS A 556 1.18 -16.46 27.22
CA HIS A 556 2.46 -17.09 26.87
C HIS A 556 2.32 -18.61 26.98
N LEU A 557 2.50 -19.32 25.86
CA LEU A 557 2.16 -20.72 25.67
C LEU A 557 3.22 -21.45 24.85
N SER A 558 3.34 -22.74 25.11
CA SER A 558 4.15 -23.68 24.33
C SER A 558 3.24 -24.82 23.84
N PRO A 559 3.41 -25.37 22.62
CA PRO A 559 4.41 -24.98 21.61
C PRO A 559 4.08 -23.65 20.89
N HIS A 560 5.02 -23.15 20.10
CA HIS A 560 4.86 -21.93 19.29
C HIS A 560 5.10 -22.22 17.81
N ASP A 561 4.17 -22.97 17.24
CA ASP A 561 4.15 -23.40 15.84
C ASP A 561 2.86 -22.91 15.12
N TYR A 562 2.80 -23.12 13.81
CA TYR A 562 1.68 -22.66 12.98
C TYR A 562 0.38 -23.45 13.17
N MET A 563 0.44 -24.74 13.54
CA MET A 563 -0.75 -25.54 13.82
C MET A 563 -1.44 -24.99 15.07
N SER A 564 -0.68 -24.82 16.14
CA SER A 564 -1.15 -24.32 17.42
C SER A 564 -1.61 -22.85 17.35
N MET A 565 -0.92 -22.00 16.58
CA MET A 565 -1.42 -20.65 16.31
C MET A 565 -2.72 -20.66 15.48
N SER A 566 -2.90 -21.61 14.56
CA SER A 566 -4.15 -21.74 13.79
C SER A 566 -5.31 -22.25 14.65
N ASP A 567 -5.05 -23.12 15.63
CA ASP A 567 -6.02 -23.57 16.64
C ASP A 567 -6.58 -22.40 17.49
N ASP A 568 -5.71 -21.47 17.88
CA ASP A 568 -6.12 -20.30 18.67
C ASP A 568 -7.02 -19.36 17.87
N VAL A 569 -6.68 -19.12 16.59
CA VAL A 569 -7.45 -18.26 15.70
C VAL A 569 -8.79 -18.91 15.34
N GLU A 570 -8.82 -20.23 15.14
CA GLU A 570 -10.06 -20.99 14.97
C GLU A 570 -10.95 -20.91 16.23
N ALA A 571 -10.36 -21.08 17.41
CA ALA A 571 -11.07 -20.94 18.69
C ALA A 571 -11.64 -19.53 18.89
N PHE A 572 -10.88 -18.50 18.51
CA PHE A 572 -11.28 -17.11 18.55
C PHE A 572 -12.49 -16.85 17.61
N ILE A 573 -12.42 -17.32 16.37
CA ILE A 573 -13.51 -17.22 15.38
C ILE A 573 -14.79 -17.90 15.90
N GLN A 574 -14.66 -19.11 16.44
CA GLN A 574 -15.77 -19.89 17.02
C GLN A 574 -16.37 -19.17 18.24
N ARG A 575 -15.54 -18.68 19.17
CA ARG A 575 -15.96 -17.97 20.38
C ARG A 575 -16.74 -16.70 20.08
N PHE A 576 -16.26 -15.88 19.14
CA PHE A 576 -16.93 -14.64 18.74
C PHE A 576 -17.98 -14.83 17.64
N LYS A 577 -18.25 -16.08 17.24
CA LYS A 577 -19.22 -16.47 16.20
C LYS A 577 -19.03 -15.68 14.90
N LEU A 578 -17.79 -15.46 14.49
CA LEU A 578 -17.48 -14.69 13.29
C LEU A 578 -17.85 -15.52 12.06
N HIS A 579 -18.88 -15.10 11.32
CA HIS A 579 -19.29 -15.79 10.10
C HIS A 579 -18.30 -15.53 8.97
N LYS A 580 -17.63 -16.60 8.51
CA LYS A 580 -16.69 -16.62 7.38
C LYS A 580 -15.74 -15.41 7.28
N PRO A 581 -14.99 -15.02 8.32
CA PRO A 581 -14.11 -13.87 8.27
C PRO A 581 -13.09 -13.93 7.13
N ALA A 582 -12.67 -12.76 6.64
CA ALA A 582 -11.46 -12.64 5.83
C ALA A 582 -10.24 -12.60 6.76
N LEU A 583 -9.19 -13.36 6.46
CA LEU A 583 -7.97 -13.38 7.26
C LEU A 583 -6.88 -12.52 6.63
N ILE A 584 -6.35 -11.56 7.37
CA ILE A 584 -5.11 -10.84 7.02
C ILE A 584 -4.01 -11.29 7.98
N GLY A 585 -2.88 -11.72 7.45
CA GLY A 585 -1.70 -12.06 8.25
C GLY A 585 -0.42 -11.52 7.64
N HIS A 586 0.48 -10.99 8.47
CA HIS A 586 1.82 -10.57 8.04
C HIS A 586 2.89 -11.53 8.54
N SER A 587 3.80 -11.95 7.66
CA SER A 587 4.93 -12.83 7.98
C SER A 587 4.51 -14.09 8.75
N MET A 588 4.83 -14.20 10.04
CA MET A 588 4.32 -15.25 10.95
C MET A 588 2.79 -15.39 10.89
N GLY A 589 2.04 -14.29 11.05
CA GLY A 589 0.59 -14.29 10.96
C GLY A 589 0.07 -14.72 9.58
N ALA A 590 0.86 -14.51 8.51
CA ALA A 590 0.51 -14.97 7.17
C ALA A 590 0.55 -16.51 7.07
N LYS A 591 1.59 -17.15 7.63
CA LYS A 591 1.69 -18.62 7.72
C LYS A 591 0.63 -19.21 8.66
N THR A 592 0.27 -18.54 9.74
CA THR A 592 -0.89 -18.91 10.58
C THR A 592 -2.20 -18.87 9.77
N ALA A 593 -2.45 -17.79 9.03
CA ALA A 593 -3.62 -17.63 8.18
C ALA A 593 -3.70 -18.69 7.07
N MET A 594 -2.58 -18.96 6.39
CA MET A 594 -2.46 -20.03 5.38
C MET A 594 -2.73 -21.41 5.97
N THR A 595 -2.23 -21.70 7.18
CA THR A 595 -2.45 -22.99 7.85
C THR A 595 -3.93 -23.18 8.18
N LEU A 596 -4.59 -22.16 8.74
CA LEU A 596 -6.03 -22.21 9.02
C LEU A 596 -6.87 -22.33 7.73
N ALA A 597 -6.50 -21.60 6.68
CA ALA A 597 -7.19 -21.64 5.39
C ALA A 597 -7.17 -23.03 4.72
N LEU A 598 -6.07 -23.78 4.86
CA LEU A 598 -5.94 -25.13 4.31
C LEU A 598 -6.64 -26.19 5.18
N ARG A 599 -6.62 -26.01 6.51
CA ARG A 599 -7.20 -26.98 7.46
C ARG A 599 -8.71 -26.86 7.60
N SER A 600 -9.21 -25.62 7.64
CA SER A 600 -10.62 -25.30 7.86
C SER A 600 -11.14 -24.34 6.76
N PRO A 601 -11.07 -24.71 5.46
CA PRO A 601 -11.35 -23.81 4.33
C PRO A 601 -12.77 -23.21 4.35
N GLN A 602 -13.73 -23.91 4.94
CA GLN A 602 -15.13 -23.44 5.05
C GLN A 602 -15.33 -22.36 6.12
N LEU A 603 -14.35 -22.17 7.02
CA LEU A 603 -14.43 -21.25 8.16
C LEU A 603 -14.15 -19.79 7.76
N ILE A 604 -13.55 -19.54 6.59
CA ILE A 604 -13.09 -18.21 6.16
C ILE A 604 -13.62 -17.87 4.76
N SER A 605 -13.75 -16.59 4.44
CA SER A 605 -14.18 -16.14 3.11
C SER A 605 -13.03 -15.92 2.15
N SER A 606 -11.94 -15.33 2.63
CA SER A 606 -10.75 -15.02 1.83
C SER A 606 -9.48 -14.94 2.70
N LEU A 607 -8.32 -15.02 2.04
CA LEU A 607 -7.01 -14.98 2.65
C LEU A 607 -6.19 -13.82 2.08
N ILE A 608 -5.51 -13.06 2.94
CA ILE A 608 -4.48 -12.09 2.57
C ILE A 608 -3.18 -12.47 3.29
N SER A 609 -2.22 -13.02 2.54
CA SER A 609 -0.86 -13.28 2.97
C SER A 609 0.01 -12.05 2.68
N VAL A 610 0.55 -11.40 3.71
CA VAL A 610 1.49 -10.28 3.57
C VAL A 610 2.91 -10.78 3.78
N ASP A 611 3.66 -10.75 2.69
CA ASP A 611 5.09 -11.05 2.58
C ASP A 611 5.52 -12.40 3.19
N ASN A 612 4.75 -13.45 2.86
CA ASN A 612 5.14 -14.83 3.13
C ASN A 612 4.48 -15.81 2.14
N ALA A 613 5.03 -17.02 2.06
CA ALA A 613 4.63 -18.08 1.14
C ALA A 613 4.52 -19.43 1.88
N PRO A 614 3.74 -20.41 1.36
CA PRO A 614 3.51 -21.71 2.00
C PRO A 614 4.69 -22.66 1.76
N VAL A 615 5.88 -22.26 2.23
CA VAL A 615 7.14 -23.01 2.08
C VAL A 615 7.97 -22.96 3.36
N SER A 616 8.68 -24.04 3.63
CA SER A 616 9.77 -24.06 4.61
C SER A 616 10.99 -23.37 4.00
N ALA A 617 11.45 -22.28 4.61
CA ALA A 617 12.60 -21.52 4.16
C ALA A 617 13.35 -20.98 5.38
N LYS A 618 14.69 -21.08 5.38
CA LYS A 618 15.51 -20.61 6.51
C LYS A 618 15.13 -19.18 6.88
N LEU A 619 14.74 -18.98 8.14
CA LEU A 619 14.47 -17.65 8.68
C LEU A 619 15.76 -16.82 8.60
N SER A 620 15.64 -15.52 8.30
CA SER A 620 16.81 -14.64 8.26
C SER A 620 17.54 -14.67 9.61
N SER A 621 18.87 -14.78 9.59
CA SER A 621 19.73 -14.71 10.78
C SER A 621 19.51 -13.43 11.59
N GLN A 622 18.98 -12.39 10.94
CA GLN A 622 18.51 -11.15 11.53
C GLN A 622 17.49 -11.37 12.67
N PHE A 623 16.55 -12.30 12.56
CA PHE A 623 15.60 -12.60 13.64
C PHE A 623 16.27 -13.23 14.87
N VAL A 624 17.24 -14.12 14.65
CA VAL A 624 18.08 -14.69 15.73
C VAL A 624 18.88 -13.57 16.41
N ASN A 625 19.40 -12.63 15.64
CA ASN A 625 20.13 -11.47 16.15
C ASN A 625 19.22 -10.52 16.95
N TYR A 626 17.98 -10.30 16.53
CA TYR A 626 17.02 -9.52 17.33
C TYR A 626 16.73 -10.17 18.69
N VAL A 627 16.54 -11.50 18.75
CA VAL A 627 16.35 -12.19 20.05
C VAL A 627 17.58 -12.04 20.94
N LYS A 628 18.80 -12.18 20.39
CA LYS A 628 20.05 -11.94 21.14
C LYS A 628 20.14 -10.50 21.67
N ALA A 629 19.79 -9.51 20.85
CA ALA A 629 19.78 -8.11 21.23
C ALA A 629 18.77 -7.83 22.35
N MET A 630 17.54 -8.35 22.23
CA MET A 630 16.51 -8.23 23.27
C MET A 630 16.95 -8.90 24.58
N GLN A 631 17.57 -10.08 24.52
CA GLN A 631 18.15 -10.76 25.68
C GLN A 631 19.35 -10.02 26.28
N GLU A 632 20.10 -9.22 25.50
CA GLU A 632 21.15 -8.34 26.04
C GLU A 632 20.56 -7.12 26.75
N ILE A 633 19.53 -6.50 26.18
CA ILE A 633 18.79 -5.39 26.80
C ILE A 633 18.22 -5.81 28.17
N GLU A 634 17.62 -7.00 28.28
CA GLU A 634 17.11 -7.50 29.57
C GLU A 634 18.22 -7.78 30.58
N ARG A 635 19.36 -8.34 30.14
CA ARG A 635 20.53 -8.56 31.01
C ARG A 635 21.20 -7.26 31.46
N ALA A 636 21.15 -6.23 30.64
CA ALA A 636 21.69 -4.90 30.96
C ALA A 636 20.83 -4.13 31.99
N GLY A 637 19.59 -4.57 32.26
CA GLY A 637 18.74 -3.98 33.29
C GLY A 637 18.36 -2.51 33.02
N VAL A 638 18.29 -2.12 31.74
CA VAL A 638 18.11 -0.72 31.33
C VAL A 638 16.81 -0.10 31.85
N THR A 639 16.83 1.21 32.10
CA THR A 639 15.68 1.96 32.64
C THR A 639 15.10 2.96 31.64
N LYS A 640 15.80 3.26 30.54
CA LYS A 640 15.35 4.16 29.47
C LYS A 640 15.34 3.47 28.12
N GLN A 641 14.33 3.77 27.30
CA GLN A 641 14.22 3.22 25.94
C GLN A 641 15.42 3.61 25.05
N SER A 642 16.05 4.76 25.30
CA SER A 642 17.27 5.19 24.62
C SER A 642 18.53 4.41 25.02
N GLU A 643 18.55 3.75 26.18
CA GLU A 643 19.61 2.80 26.56
C GLU A 643 19.42 1.48 25.81
N ALA A 644 18.17 1.02 25.69
CA ALA A 644 17.81 -0.15 24.89
C ALA A 644 18.09 0.03 23.39
N ASP A 645 17.76 1.21 22.81
CA ASP A 645 18.01 1.51 21.40
C ASP A 645 19.51 1.49 21.05
N LYS A 646 20.38 2.02 21.94
CA LYS A 646 21.85 1.95 21.77
C LYS A 646 22.40 0.52 21.76
N ILE A 647 21.81 -0.38 22.57
CA ILE A 647 22.18 -1.81 22.54
C ILE A 647 21.74 -2.42 21.20
N LEU A 648 20.52 -2.12 20.76
CA LEU A 648 19.88 -2.64 19.56
C LEU A 648 20.50 -2.12 18.24
N GLU A 649 21.04 -0.90 18.24
CA GLU A 649 21.74 -0.28 17.11
C GLU A 649 22.95 -1.09 16.61
N ARG A 650 23.59 -1.86 17.49
CA ARG A 650 24.68 -2.79 17.12
C ARG A 650 24.20 -4.04 16.37
N TYR A 651 22.88 -4.27 16.30
CA TYR A 651 22.25 -5.42 15.65
C TYR A 651 21.33 -5.03 14.49
N GLU A 652 20.89 -3.78 14.41
CA GLU A 652 19.95 -3.29 13.40
C GLU A 652 20.18 -1.79 13.10
N GLU A 653 20.57 -1.50 11.86
CA GLU A 653 20.82 -0.12 11.40
C GLU A 653 19.52 0.66 11.20
N SER A 654 18.42 -0.01 10.83
CA SER A 654 17.14 0.61 10.53
C SER A 654 16.42 1.08 11.78
N LEU A 655 16.49 2.40 12.06
CA LEU A 655 15.74 3.04 13.15
C LEU A 655 14.24 2.65 13.19
N PRO A 656 13.47 2.60 12.07
CA PRO A 656 12.10 2.11 12.08
C PRO A 656 11.93 0.70 12.66
N ILE A 657 12.83 -0.23 12.34
CA ILE A 657 12.78 -1.61 12.86
C ILE A 657 13.16 -1.63 14.34
N ARG A 658 14.17 -0.86 14.75
CA ARG A 658 14.52 -0.72 16.18
C ARG A 658 13.33 -0.22 16.99
N GLN A 659 12.70 0.87 16.55
CA GLN A 659 11.52 1.42 17.22
C GLN A 659 10.35 0.44 17.24
N PHE A 660 10.14 -0.34 16.17
CA PHE A 660 9.16 -1.44 16.15
C PHE A 660 9.45 -2.47 17.25
N LEU A 661 10.66 -3.01 17.33
CA LEU A 661 11.03 -4.02 18.34
C LEU A 661 10.86 -3.46 19.76
N LEU A 662 11.28 -2.22 19.99
CA LEU A 662 11.16 -1.52 21.28
C LEU A 662 9.72 -1.25 21.72
N THR A 663 8.70 -1.35 20.84
CA THR A 663 7.28 -1.29 21.25
C THR A 663 6.88 -2.41 22.22
N ASN A 664 7.66 -3.47 22.28
CA ASN A 664 7.48 -4.58 23.22
C ASN A 664 8.05 -4.30 24.62
N LEU A 665 8.77 -3.21 24.85
CA LEU A 665 9.28 -2.88 26.17
C LEU A 665 8.15 -2.46 27.12
N ILE A 666 8.12 -3.09 28.28
CA ILE A 666 7.25 -2.77 29.41
C ILE A 666 8.11 -2.38 30.61
N ARG A 667 7.69 -1.35 31.35
CA ARG A 667 8.37 -0.91 32.57
C ARG A 667 7.86 -1.71 33.76
N ASN A 668 8.75 -2.36 34.50
CA ASN A 668 8.39 -2.92 35.80
C ASN A 668 8.02 -1.77 36.76
N PRO A 669 6.85 -1.80 37.43
CA PRO A 669 6.37 -0.68 38.24
C PRO A 669 7.22 -0.42 39.49
N THR A 670 7.93 -1.45 40.01
CA THR A 670 8.70 -1.37 41.26
C THR A 670 10.18 -1.09 41.03
N SER A 671 10.83 -1.82 40.12
CA SER A 671 12.27 -1.64 39.84
C SER A 671 12.56 -0.62 38.75
N HIS A 672 11.53 -0.14 38.04
CA HIS A 672 11.62 0.71 36.84
C HIS A 672 12.44 0.15 35.68
N ILE A 673 12.99 -1.07 35.80
CA ILE A 673 13.70 -1.78 34.73
C ILE A 673 12.73 -2.07 33.58
N LEU A 674 13.19 -1.89 32.35
CA LEU A 674 12.47 -2.26 31.14
C LEU A 674 12.75 -3.72 30.81
N LYS A 675 11.68 -4.47 30.50
CA LYS A 675 11.73 -5.85 30.02
C LYS A 675 10.87 -5.99 28.79
N PHE A 676 11.11 -7.02 27.98
CA PHE A 676 10.23 -7.33 26.86
C PHE A 676 8.99 -8.05 27.38
N ARG A 677 7.82 -7.67 26.85
CA ARG A 677 6.58 -8.45 27.04
C ARG A 677 6.62 -9.82 26.36
N LEU A 678 7.64 -10.09 25.54
CA LEU A 678 7.78 -11.33 24.75
C LEU A 678 8.52 -12.41 25.57
N PRO A 679 8.11 -13.68 25.54
CA PRO A 679 8.85 -14.77 26.18
C PRO A 679 10.06 -15.15 25.32
N LEU A 680 11.14 -14.36 25.44
CA LEU A 680 12.32 -14.42 24.55
C LEU A 680 12.97 -15.81 24.47
N SER A 681 12.93 -16.61 25.53
CA SER A 681 13.44 -18.00 25.53
C SER A 681 12.57 -18.94 24.69
N THR A 682 11.24 -18.87 24.84
CA THR A 682 10.27 -19.63 24.04
C THR A 682 10.34 -19.24 22.57
N LEU A 683 10.46 -17.94 22.27
CA LEU A 683 10.62 -17.49 20.89
C LEU A 683 11.97 -17.94 20.30
N ALA A 684 13.07 -17.85 21.06
CA ALA A 684 14.38 -18.32 20.62
C ALA A 684 14.37 -19.79 20.18
N SER A 685 13.78 -20.67 21.02
CA SER A 685 13.70 -22.11 20.75
C SER A 685 12.71 -22.49 19.64
N SER A 686 11.89 -21.54 19.17
CA SER A 686 10.85 -21.79 18.16
C SER A 686 11.19 -21.17 16.79
N LEU A 687 12.33 -20.49 16.64
CA LEU A 687 12.69 -19.82 15.37
C LEU A 687 12.84 -20.78 14.19
N ASP A 688 13.30 -22.02 14.43
CA ASP A 688 13.41 -23.04 13.39
C ASP A 688 12.03 -23.58 12.97
N GLU A 689 11.11 -23.78 13.92
CA GLU A 689 9.71 -24.12 13.61
C GLU A 689 9.00 -23.00 12.84
N LEU A 690 9.28 -21.73 13.17
CA LEU A 690 8.79 -20.57 12.42
C LEU A 690 9.45 -20.39 11.04
N ALA A 691 10.59 -21.05 10.77
CA ALA A 691 11.14 -21.13 9.43
C ALA A 691 10.33 -22.11 8.53
N SER A 692 9.69 -23.11 9.15
CA SER A 692 8.96 -24.17 8.47
C SER A 692 7.59 -23.73 7.92
N PHE A 693 6.91 -24.62 7.19
CA PHE A 693 5.47 -24.57 6.96
C PHE A 693 4.90 -25.98 7.17
N PRO A 694 3.72 -26.17 7.81
CA PRO A 694 3.24 -27.51 8.20
C PRO A 694 2.99 -28.49 7.04
N TYR A 695 2.86 -27.99 5.81
CA TYR A 695 2.53 -28.78 4.63
C TYR A 695 3.61 -28.64 3.56
N ASN A 696 4.24 -29.76 3.18
CA ASN A 696 5.20 -29.78 2.08
C ASN A 696 4.43 -29.87 0.74
N PRO A 697 4.58 -28.92 -0.21
CA PRO A 697 3.83 -28.91 -1.47
C PRO A 697 4.09 -30.14 -2.36
N ALA A 698 5.22 -30.84 -2.18
CA ALA A 698 5.57 -32.04 -2.93
C ALA A 698 4.93 -33.33 -2.37
N THR A 699 4.52 -33.36 -1.09
CA THR A 699 4.01 -34.58 -0.43
C THR A 699 2.63 -34.42 0.20
N ALA A 700 2.09 -33.20 0.24
CA ALA A 700 0.74 -32.94 0.77
C ALA A 700 -0.35 -33.54 -0.15
N PRO A 701 -1.49 -34.02 0.41
CA PRO A 701 -2.61 -34.57 -0.34
C PRO A 701 -3.12 -33.64 -1.46
N ALA A 702 -3.51 -34.20 -2.60
CA ALA A 702 -3.90 -33.44 -3.81
C ALA A 702 -5.03 -32.42 -3.54
N ASP A 703 -5.95 -32.82 -2.67
CA ASP A 703 -7.14 -32.10 -2.21
C ASP A 703 -6.89 -31.11 -1.06
N LEU A 704 -5.70 -31.07 -0.47
CA LEU A 704 -5.33 -30.04 0.52
C LEU A 704 -5.08 -28.70 -0.17
N LYS A 705 -6.16 -27.94 -0.39
CA LYS A 705 -6.17 -26.64 -1.07
C LYS A 705 -7.26 -25.73 -0.51
N PHE A 706 -7.03 -24.42 -0.54
CA PHE A 706 -8.02 -23.39 -0.28
C PHE A 706 -8.52 -22.82 -1.61
N GLU A 707 -9.75 -23.14 -1.99
CA GLU A 707 -10.39 -22.68 -3.24
C GLU A 707 -11.13 -21.33 -3.09
N GLY A 708 -11.02 -20.69 -1.93
CA GLY A 708 -11.45 -19.31 -1.76
C GLY A 708 -10.48 -18.31 -2.41
N PRO A 709 -10.87 -17.04 -2.57
CA PRO A 709 -10.00 -15.97 -3.03
C PRO A 709 -8.79 -15.80 -2.09
N ALA A 710 -7.58 -15.75 -2.65
CA ALA A 710 -6.37 -15.45 -1.89
C ALA A 710 -5.58 -14.30 -2.52
N LEU A 711 -5.06 -13.38 -1.70
CA LEU A 711 -4.14 -12.33 -2.10
C LEU A 711 -2.78 -12.58 -1.44
N PHE A 712 -1.72 -12.53 -2.23
CA PHE A 712 -0.34 -12.55 -1.76
C PHE A 712 0.29 -11.18 -2.06
N ILE A 713 0.50 -10.40 -1.00
CA ILE A 713 1.18 -9.09 -1.09
C ILE A 713 2.67 -9.34 -0.91
N ARG A 714 3.47 -8.99 -1.92
CA ARG A 714 4.94 -9.18 -1.94
C ARG A 714 5.65 -7.86 -1.76
N GLY A 715 6.57 -7.77 -0.80
CA GLY A 715 7.52 -6.66 -0.72
C GLY A 715 8.56 -6.77 -1.82
N THR A 716 8.68 -5.80 -2.73
CA THR A 716 9.61 -5.88 -3.88
C THR A 716 11.10 -5.91 -3.49
N ARG A 717 11.45 -5.50 -2.27
CA ARG A 717 12.80 -5.63 -1.69
C ARG A 717 12.94 -6.84 -0.76
N SER A 718 11.89 -7.64 -0.59
CA SER A 718 11.87 -8.80 0.30
C SER A 718 12.27 -10.09 -0.39
N GLY A 719 12.97 -10.96 0.37
CA GLY A 719 13.30 -12.32 -0.06
C GLY A 719 12.24 -13.38 0.25
N TYR A 720 11.13 -13.02 0.90
CA TYR A 720 10.16 -13.96 1.47
C TYR A 720 9.15 -14.53 0.47
N VAL A 721 8.89 -13.85 -0.65
CA VAL A 721 8.03 -14.33 -1.74
C VAL A 721 8.78 -14.18 -3.05
N LYS A 722 9.36 -15.28 -3.55
CA LYS A 722 10.12 -15.31 -4.82
C LYS A 722 9.30 -15.95 -5.94
N ASP A 723 9.64 -15.66 -7.19
CA ASP A 723 8.97 -16.28 -8.35
C ASP A 723 9.09 -17.82 -8.34
N SER A 724 10.17 -18.36 -7.75
CA SER A 724 10.36 -19.80 -7.53
C SER A 724 9.37 -20.42 -6.53
N MET A 725 8.64 -19.62 -5.76
CA MET A 725 7.65 -20.06 -4.76
C MET A 725 6.22 -20.05 -5.32
N LEU A 726 5.98 -19.43 -6.48
CA LEU A 726 4.66 -19.36 -7.11
C LEU A 726 4.03 -20.73 -7.39
N PRO A 727 4.79 -21.78 -7.81
CA PRO A 727 4.23 -23.13 -7.94
C PRO A 727 3.68 -23.68 -6.62
N ALA A 728 4.33 -23.40 -5.49
CA ALA A 728 3.86 -23.80 -4.16
C ALA A 728 2.64 -22.99 -3.70
N ILE A 729 2.59 -21.68 -4.01
CA ILE A 729 1.40 -20.85 -3.79
C ILE A 729 0.22 -21.42 -4.58
N ASN A 730 0.38 -21.61 -5.89
CA ASN A 730 -0.67 -22.15 -6.77
C ASN A 730 -1.16 -23.55 -6.35
N ARG A 731 -0.24 -24.41 -5.86
CA ARG A 731 -0.53 -25.77 -5.40
C ARG A 731 -1.52 -25.82 -4.23
N PHE A 732 -1.43 -24.85 -3.32
CA PHE A 732 -2.26 -24.75 -2.11
C PHE A 732 -3.41 -23.74 -2.24
N PHE A 733 -3.23 -22.70 -3.06
CA PHE A 733 -4.13 -21.55 -3.21
C PHE A 733 -4.38 -21.29 -4.70
N PRO A 734 -5.11 -22.16 -5.43
CA PRO A 734 -5.27 -22.05 -6.89
C PRO A 734 -5.99 -20.79 -7.38
N ARG A 735 -6.69 -20.07 -6.50
CA ARG A 735 -7.34 -18.76 -6.79
C ARG A 735 -6.57 -17.59 -6.14
N TYR A 736 -5.25 -17.63 -6.25
CA TYR A 736 -4.38 -16.56 -5.76
C TYR A 736 -4.26 -15.39 -6.75
N GLN A 737 -4.07 -14.20 -6.19
CA GLN A 737 -3.61 -12.99 -6.87
C GLN A 737 -2.29 -12.56 -6.22
N ILE A 738 -1.43 -11.87 -6.97
CA ILE A 738 -0.20 -11.25 -6.42
C ILE A 738 -0.23 -9.75 -6.67
N VAL A 739 0.09 -8.99 -5.63
CA VAL A 739 0.31 -7.55 -5.72
C VAL A 739 1.68 -7.21 -5.14
N ASP A 740 2.50 -6.58 -5.97
CA ASP A 740 3.82 -6.09 -5.60
C ASP A 740 3.70 -4.71 -4.93
N VAL A 741 4.17 -4.60 -3.69
CA VAL A 741 4.23 -3.36 -2.92
C VAL A 741 5.70 -2.98 -2.73
N GLU A 742 6.03 -1.70 -2.97
CA GLU A 742 7.40 -1.22 -2.85
C GLU A 742 7.82 -1.12 -1.38
N ALA A 743 8.33 -2.22 -0.83
CA ALA A 743 8.73 -2.40 0.55
C ALA A 743 9.75 -3.54 0.69
N GLY A 744 10.51 -3.54 1.80
CA GLY A 744 11.16 -4.74 2.33
C GLY A 744 10.16 -5.65 3.04
N HIS A 745 10.64 -6.43 4.01
CA HIS A 745 9.79 -7.38 4.74
C HIS A 745 8.70 -6.70 5.57
N TRP A 746 8.92 -5.46 6.01
CA TRP A 746 8.03 -4.72 6.90
C TRP A 746 6.95 -3.95 6.13
N VAL A 747 6.28 -4.62 5.18
CA VAL A 747 5.39 -4.00 4.17
C VAL A 747 4.40 -2.98 4.75
N ILE A 748 3.74 -3.31 5.88
CA ILE A 748 2.74 -2.43 6.51
C ILE A 748 3.40 -1.15 7.09
N SER A 749 4.62 -1.27 7.62
CA SER A 749 5.36 -0.16 8.25
C SER A 749 6.14 0.68 7.24
N GLU A 750 6.70 0.07 6.20
CA GLU A 750 7.43 0.76 5.13
C GLU A 750 6.51 1.37 4.07
N ASN A 751 5.39 0.71 3.74
CA ASN A 751 4.47 1.13 2.69
C ASN A 751 3.01 0.75 3.02
N GLY A 752 2.51 1.29 4.14
CA GLY A 752 1.14 1.08 4.58
C GLY A 752 0.07 1.55 3.58
N VAL A 753 0.39 2.50 2.69
CA VAL A 753 -0.52 2.95 1.62
C VAL A 753 -0.69 1.86 0.56
N GLY A 754 0.41 1.34 -0.01
CA GLY A 754 0.35 0.27 -1.01
C GLY A 754 -0.28 -1.01 -0.46
N PHE A 755 0.00 -1.35 0.81
CA PHE A 755 -0.70 -2.44 1.51
C PHE A 755 -2.21 -2.18 1.62
N LYS A 756 -2.62 -1.00 2.12
CA LYS A 756 -4.04 -0.62 2.27
C LYS A 756 -4.78 -0.71 0.94
N ASP A 757 -4.20 -0.18 -0.13
CA ASP A 757 -4.84 -0.11 -1.44
C ASP A 757 -4.97 -1.51 -2.05
N ALA A 758 -3.95 -2.38 -1.93
CA ALA A 758 -4.02 -3.78 -2.35
C ALA A 758 -5.11 -4.59 -1.62
N VAL A 759 -5.19 -4.46 -0.29
CA VAL A 759 -6.26 -5.08 0.52
C VAL A 759 -7.63 -4.50 0.19
N THR A 760 -7.71 -3.19 -0.01
CA THR A 760 -8.97 -2.51 -0.34
C THR A 760 -9.51 -2.98 -1.68
N GLU A 761 -8.67 -3.09 -2.71
CA GLU A 761 -9.10 -3.55 -4.03
C GLU A 761 -9.59 -4.99 -3.98
N PHE A 762 -8.80 -5.89 -3.38
CA PHE A 762 -9.14 -7.30 -3.28
C PHE A 762 -10.44 -7.56 -2.49
N LEU A 763 -10.70 -6.79 -1.41
CA LEU A 763 -11.93 -6.91 -0.60
C LEU A 763 -13.10 -6.01 -1.06
N LYS A 764 -13.02 -5.39 -2.25
CA LYS A 764 -14.22 -4.89 -2.94
C LYS A 764 -14.98 -6.04 -3.60
N ASP A 765 -14.24 -6.93 -4.24
CA ASP A 765 -14.78 -7.98 -5.11
C ASP A 765 -14.97 -9.34 -4.38
N ASN A 766 -14.53 -9.43 -3.11
CA ASN A 766 -14.53 -10.64 -2.26
C ASN A 766 -14.87 -10.34 -0.79
#